data_AF-A0AAX0WPH0-F1
#
_entry.id   AF-A0AAX0WPH0-F1
#
_cell.length_a   1.000
_cell.length_b   1.000
_cell.length_c   1.000
_cell.angle_alpha   90.00
_cell.angle_beta   90.00
_cell.angle_gamma   90.00
#
_symmetry.space_group_name_H-M   'P 1'
#
loop_
_entity.id
_entity.type
_entity.pdbx_description
1 polymer ?
#
loop_
_entity_poly.entity_id
_entity_poly.type
_entity_poly.pdbx_seq_one_letter_code
_entity_poly.pdbx_strand_id
1 'polypeptide(L)'
;MTGSKIQSFDLFKAAMGNPEYLTKINKDTGSQAQFLTTLEEGNLTLLNILESIQIVQNSKVKSLLIIYLLSQKEFLSSLKGDSLLNRLTLQDVHIPSRLNYLIHQLDLKTLSTQLIGKLEPEAAVSVLCSVPHFHQLTKTQIEALFERYPLYERHKVLTYWINHFISMPNAHYILAHLMNIAGHNIIDELSKMEPNQKEIVILNIIEHLGLFNNIPIKFLDHANKESHLILAMRFYLNGHYNKAYASFINQLSKRLLDKNHSFSLEAIELLFFLNDKLAFKELAKRTAHLTNRYLRNNALKGNVELFYQNNRINIQRMLQNVHLNPLFAGGEAREQRPSADPDENPFIEGLIKHDKLINCFEYFLIHYKGNSESIGKLINDYMQFYAQSENLATRAKAIHHIGFMLGRHELDGTVKEALFTAFLNHPDFFDEQVSYQLFLFDAKRIIRYFGLRGGKENYQRVIDLCTLALKNLNSEKNQEIILIAQKALSEAQHELRFAKEQGFFSGLIKWIKRCWIYGWTGFFKPNSPDYVVPESLGLREKNKKPSNWVKKSISTRETEKDLPDLLNAVSLPLTQEQFEDIIKALDSYSLQAMPKDELSTRQKLHRLYHYVMNRKEENEGLYRWLKDNQNPFITNQFRLLELMLKERPRGDVDSLLAQVNEDSDHLHYVFNELDCLLPELVIKPSTKPLKNPQSSDFVASATKVLSEYTCEAAVYAQSAFHWAEGFFAKIKNPVKEEEPFEVEHIDSFEKTISGKGVPTT
;
A
#
# COMPACT_ATOMS: atom_id res chain seq x y z
N MET A 1 -60.94 34.38 2.66
CA MET A 1 -59.77 34.79 3.46
C MET A 1 -58.70 33.73 3.30
N THR A 2 -57.50 34.10 2.83
CA THR A 2 -56.45 33.16 2.37
C THR A 2 -55.05 33.58 2.86
N GLY A 3 -54.97 34.31 3.97
CA GLY A 3 -53.75 35.05 4.35
C GLY A 3 -52.72 34.33 5.24
N SER A 4 -53.07 33.25 5.96
CA SER A 4 -52.19 32.70 7.01
C SER A 4 -51.04 31.82 6.52
N LYS A 5 -51.20 31.08 5.40
CA LYS A 5 -50.16 30.17 4.89
C LYS A 5 -49.01 30.86 4.17
N ILE A 6 -49.22 32.07 3.65
CA ILE A 6 -48.18 32.82 2.93
C ILE A 6 -47.21 33.44 3.95
N GLN A 7 -47.73 34.05 5.01
CA GLN A 7 -46.91 34.68 6.06
C GLN A 7 -46.00 33.69 6.80
N SER A 8 -46.43 32.46 7.07
CA SER A 8 -45.58 31.49 7.80
C SER A 8 -44.37 31.02 6.99
N PHE A 9 -44.50 30.85 5.67
CA PHE A 9 -43.39 30.44 4.83
C PHE A 9 -42.41 31.59 4.55
N ASP A 10 -42.90 32.80 4.27
CA ASP A 10 -42.03 33.96 4.05
C ASP A 10 -41.21 34.30 5.31
N LEU A 11 -41.80 34.17 6.50
CA LEU A 11 -41.08 34.28 7.78
C LEU A 11 -40.03 33.17 7.96
N PHE A 12 -40.35 31.93 7.60
CA PHE A 12 -39.39 30.82 7.66
C PHE A 12 -38.22 31.04 6.69
N LYS A 13 -38.50 31.46 5.45
CA LYS A 13 -37.52 31.79 4.42
C LYS A 13 -36.62 32.96 4.84
N ALA A 14 -37.18 34.00 5.46
CA ALA A 14 -36.42 35.09 6.05
C ALA A 14 -35.52 34.63 7.22
N ALA A 15 -36.02 33.75 8.09
CA ALA A 15 -35.24 33.17 9.18
C ALA A 15 -34.10 32.28 8.67
N MET A 16 -34.34 31.49 7.62
CA MET A 16 -33.32 30.68 6.93
C MET A 16 -32.25 31.53 6.22
N GLY A 17 -32.54 32.79 5.89
CA GLY A 17 -31.58 33.77 5.41
C GLY A 17 -30.83 34.54 6.51
N ASN A 18 -31.22 34.44 7.79
CA ASN A 18 -30.64 35.21 8.88
C ASN A 18 -29.44 34.48 9.53
N PRO A 19 -28.20 35.01 9.43
CA PRO A 19 -27.02 34.33 9.95
C PRO A 19 -27.05 34.13 11.47
N GLU A 20 -27.59 35.08 12.25
CA GLU A 20 -27.68 34.92 13.72
C GLU A 20 -28.59 33.76 14.10
N TYR A 21 -29.72 33.61 13.40
CA TYR A 21 -30.64 32.49 13.63
C TYR A 21 -29.97 31.15 13.29
N LEU A 22 -29.26 31.07 12.17
CA LEU A 22 -28.49 29.89 11.78
C LEU A 22 -27.37 29.55 12.81
N THR A 23 -26.76 30.53 13.47
CA THR A 23 -25.81 30.26 14.57
C THR A 23 -26.49 29.71 15.82
N LYS A 24 -27.71 30.15 16.15
CA LYS A 24 -28.48 29.63 17.29
C LYS A 24 -28.86 28.16 17.10
N ILE A 25 -29.33 27.77 15.92
CA ILE A 25 -29.63 26.36 15.59
C ILE A 25 -28.38 25.47 15.76
N ASN A 26 -27.21 25.99 15.37
CA ASN A 26 -25.94 25.27 15.40
C ASN A 26 -25.22 25.26 16.76
N LYS A 27 -25.79 25.84 17.81
CA LYS A 27 -25.14 26.00 19.10
C LYS A 27 -24.79 24.67 19.78
N ASP A 28 -25.75 23.75 19.81
CA ASP A 28 -25.64 22.43 20.43
C ASP A 28 -26.66 21.44 19.83
N THR A 29 -26.51 20.16 20.12
CA THR A 29 -27.40 19.10 19.60
C THR A 29 -28.84 19.24 20.09
N GLY A 30 -29.07 19.86 21.26
CA GLY A 30 -30.40 20.16 21.77
C GLY A 30 -31.11 21.22 20.91
N SER A 31 -30.39 22.27 20.52
CA SER A 31 -30.88 23.34 19.63
C SER A 31 -31.22 22.79 18.24
N GLN A 32 -30.42 21.84 17.72
CA GLN A 32 -30.71 21.14 16.47
C GLN A 32 -31.96 20.26 16.58
N ALA A 33 -32.15 19.54 17.70
CA ALA A 33 -33.34 18.74 17.94
C ALA A 33 -34.61 19.62 18.05
N GLN A 34 -34.54 20.74 18.78
CA GLN A 34 -35.63 21.72 18.87
C GLN A 34 -36.02 22.29 17.50
N PHE A 35 -35.04 22.59 16.64
CA PHE A 35 -35.29 23.03 15.28
C PHE A 35 -36.03 21.96 14.45
N LEU A 36 -35.63 20.68 14.55
CA LEU A 36 -36.33 19.58 13.89
C LEU A 36 -37.76 19.39 14.40
N THR A 37 -38.01 19.47 15.70
CA THR A 37 -39.37 19.44 16.27
C THR A 37 -40.21 20.63 15.78
N THR A 38 -39.61 21.82 15.66
CA THR A 38 -40.28 23.01 15.10
C THR A 38 -40.66 22.82 13.62
N LEU A 39 -39.87 22.06 12.85
CA LEU A 39 -40.21 21.68 11.46
C LEU A 39 -41.33 20.64 11.40
N GLU A 40 -41.32 19.66 12.30
CA GLU A 40 -42.38 18.64 12.46
C GLU A 40 -43.73 19.31 12.79
N GLU A 41 -43.74 20.32 13.67
CA GLU A 41 -44.94 21.09 14.05
C GLU A 41 -45.36 22.16 13.02
N GLY A 42 -44.42 22.66 12.22
CA GLY A 42 -44.57 23.88 11.41
C GLY A 42 -45.50 23.81 10.20
N ASN A 43 -46.06 22.64 9.86
CA ASN A 43 -46.98 22.44 8.72
C ASN A 43 -46.44 22.97 7.36
N LEU A 44 -45.12 22.96 7.16
CA LEU A 44 -44.47 23.34 5.91
C LEU A 44 -44.68 22.26 4.83
N THR A 45 -44.88 22.68 3.58
CA THR A 45 -44.98 21.72 2.46
C THR A 45 -43.59 21.20 2.05
N LEU A 46 -43.54 20.02 1.41
CA LEU A 46 -42.28 19.46 0.88
C LEU A 46 -41.58 20.41 -0.11
N LEU A 47 -42.35 21.14 -0.92
CA LEU A 47 -41.84 22.15 -1.87
C LEU A 47 -41.20 23.34 -1.13
N ASN A 48 -41.84 23.83 -0.06
CA ASN A 48 -41.32 24.92 0.76
C ASN A 48 -39.94 24.56 1.36
N ILE A 49 -39.76 23.30 1.76
CA ILE A 49 -38.51 22.81 2.36
C ILE A 49 -37.42 22.65 1.28
N LEU A 50 -37.76 22.12 0.10
CA LEU A 50 -36.84 22.08 -1.05
C LEU A 50 -36.35 23.47 -1.47
N GLU A 51 -37.24 24.45 -1.56
CA GLU A 51 -36.88 25.84 -1.86
C GLU A 51 -35.97 26.43 -0.76
N SER A 52 -36.28 26.14 0.51
CA SER A 52 -35.45 26.60 1.64
C SER A 52 -34.05 25.99 1.61
N ILE A 53 -33.91 24.72 1.23
CA ILE A 53 -32.60 24.06 1.04
C ILE A 53 -31.77 24.81 -0.01
N GLN A 54 -32.37 25.31 -1.10
CA GLN A 54 -31.61 26.07 -2.11
C GLN A 54 -31.09 27.43 -1.60
N ILE A 55 -31.79 28.04 -0.64
CA ILE A 55 -31.49 29.39 -0.12
C ILE A 55 -30.45 29.34 1.02
N VAL A 56 -30.50 28.32 1.88
CA VAL A 56 -29.62 28.22 3.07
C VAL A 56 -28.16 28.01 2.68
N GLN A 57 -27.32 28.98 3.04
CA GLN A 57 -25.87 28.95 2.83
C GLN A 57 -25.12 28.14 3.91
N ASN A 58 -25.69 27.99 5.12
CA ASN A 58 -25.05 27.26 6.21
C ASN A 58 -25.18 25.73 6.01
N SER A 59 -24.06 25.04 5.76
CA SER A 59 -24.03 23.61 5.45
C SER A 59 -24.73 22.73 6.51
N LYS A 60 -24.57 23.04 7.80
CA LYS A 60 -25.17 22.25 8.89
C LYS A 60 -26.70 22.39 8.94
N VAL A 61 -27.23 23.61 8.87
CA VAL A 61 -28.69 23.82 8.84
C VAL A 61 -29.29 23.28 7.55
N LYS A 62 -28.60 23.45 6.41
CA LYS A 62 -28.96 22.80 5.14
C LYS A 62 -29.04 21.27 5.30
N SER A 63 -28.08 20.68 5.99
CA SER A 63 -28.06 19.24 6.28
C SER A 63 -29.22 18.80 7.16
N LEU A 64 -29.59 19.57 8.19
CA LEU A 64 -30.76 19.26 9.03
C LEU A 64 -32.07 19.29 8.23
N LEU A 65 -32.22 20.25 7.30
CA LEU A 65 -33.38 20.31 6.40
C LEU A 65 -33.42 19.11 5.43
N ILE A 66 -32.28 18.70 4.88
CA ILE A 66 -32.18 17.53 4.02
C ILE A 66 -32.49 16.24 4.81
N ILE A 67 -31.90 16.07 6.01
CA ILE A 67 -32.15 14.92 6.89
C ILE A 67 -33.64 14.85 7.27
N TYR A 68 -34.27 15.99 7.58
CA TYR A 68 -35.71 16.04 7.82
C TYR A 68 -36.50 15.55 6.60
N LEU A 69 -36.23 16.09 5.41
CA LEU A 69 -36.88 15.70 4.17
C LEU A 69 -36.71 14.20 3.86
N LEU A 70 -35.51 13.65 4.08
CA LEU A 70 -35.17 12.23 3.90
C LEU A 70 -35.73 11.29 4.98
N SER A 71 -36.27 11.83 6.09
CA SER A 71 -37.05 11.08 7.08
C SER A 71 -38.54 10.98 6.73
N GLN A 72 -39.03 11.75 5.74
CA GLN A 72 -40.44 11.75 5.36
C GLN A 72 -40.74 10.68 4.30
N LYS A 73 -41.45 9.62 4.70
CA LYS A 73 -41.95 8.58 3.78
C LYS A 73 -42.80 9.16 2.64
N GLU A 74 -43.60 10.18 2.92
CA GLU A 74 -44.42 10.87 1.92
C GLU A 74 -43.56 11.46 0.81
N PHE A 75 -42.45 12.13 1.17
CA PHE A 75 -41.50 12.70 0.21
C PHE A 75 -40.95 11.63 -0.72
N LEU A 76 -40.39 10.54 -0.19
CA LEU A 76 -39.83 9.45 -1.01
C LEU A 76 -40.88 8.77 -1.90
N SER A 77 -42.13 8.67 -1.44
CA SER A 77 -43.24 8.13 -2.24
C SER A 77 -43.69 9.06 -3.38
N SER A 78 -43.36 10.35 -3.28
CA SER A 78 -43.74 11.39 -4.26
C SER A 78 -42.63 11.71 -5.27
N LEU A 79 -41.44 11.14 -5.14
CA LEU A 79 -40.34 11.33 -6.08
C LEU A 79 -40.51 10.53 -7.38
N LYS A 80 -40.07 11.13 -8.50
CA LYS A 80 -39.99 10.49 -9.81
C LYS A 80 -38.82 9.49 -9.88
N GLY A 81 -39.00 8.41 -10.64
CA GLY A 81 -37.99 7.36 -10.84
C GLY A 81 -37.94 6.33 -9.71
N ASP A 82 -37.31 5.18 -9.98
CA ASP A 82 -37.33 4.03 -9.09
C ASP A 82 -36.47 4.17 -7.84
N SER A 83 -37.02 3.68 -6.73
CA SER A 83 -36.30 3.54 -5.46
C SER A 83 -35.02 2.71 -5.62
N LEU A 84 -33.95 3.10 -4.92
CA LEU A 84 -32.72 2.31 -4.88
C LEU A 84 -32.97 0.90 -4.32
N LEU A 85 -33.92 0.76 -3.38
CA LEU A 85 -34.23 -0.52 -2.71
C LEU A 85 -34.74 -1.58 -3.69
N ASN A 86 -35.54 -1.17 -4.68
CA ASN A 86 -36.08 -2.07 -5.71
C ASN A 86 -34.98 -2.62 -6.64
N ARG A 87 -33.81 -1.99 -6.67
CA ARG A 87 -32.69 -2.30 -7.58
C ARG A 87 -31.60 -3.15 -6.93
N LEU A 88 -31.66 -3.39 -5.62
CA LEU A 88 -30.67 -4.18 -4.86
C LEU A 88 -30.53 -5.64 -5.32
N THR A 89 -31.49 -6.16 -6.07
CA THR A 89 -31.48 -7.54 -6.61
C THR A 89 -31.21 -7.62 -8.10
N LEU A 90 -31.05 -6.50 -8.80
CA LEU A 90 -30.76 -6.46 -10.23
C LEU A 90 -29.25 -6.48 -10.46
N GLN A 91 -28.79 -7.23 -11.45
CA GLN A 91 -27.40 -7.24 -11.91
C GLN A 91 -27.14 -6.26 -13.08
N ASP A 92 -28.13 -5.41 -13.37
CA ASP A 92 -28.12 -4.47 -14.49
C ASP A 92 -27.08 -3.35 -14.33
N VAL A 93 -26.90 -2.56 -15.39
CA VAL A 93 -26.04 -1.36 -15.39
C VAL A 93 -26.41 -0.44 -14.23
N HIS A 94 -25.39 0.03 -13.50
CA HIS A 94 -25.58 0.95 -12.38
C HIS A 94 -26.28 2.24 -12.82
N ILE A 95 -27.28 2.66 -12.04
CA ILE A 95 -28.02 3.92 -12.23
C ILE A 95 -27.90 4.70 -10.91
N PRO A 96 -27.51 5.98 -10.91
CA PRO A 96 -27.40 6.79 -9.70
C PRO A 96 -28.67 6.82 -8.84
N SER A 97 -28.54 7.13 -7.55
CA SER A 97 -29.72 7.30 -6.70
C SER A 97 -30.42 8.63 -7.03
N ARG A 98 -31.75 8.59 -7.17
CA ARG A 98 -32.60 9.80 -7.30
C ARG A 98 -32.49 10.76 -6.11
N LEU A 99 -31.81 10.35 -5.03
CA LEU A 99 -31.54 11.15 -3.84
C LEU A 99 -30.14 11.81 -3.84
N ASN A 100 -29.24 11.46 -4.78
CA ASN A 100 -27.83 11.87 -4.76
C ASN A 100 -27.65 13.40 -4.72
N TYR A 101 -28.43 14.18 -5.46
CA TYR A 101 -28.33 15.65 -5.43
C TYR A 101 -28.50 16.25 -4.02
N LEU A 102 -29.42 15.68 -3.23
CA LEU A 102 -29.65 16.11 -1.85
C LEU A 102 -28.58 15.54 -0.91
N ILE A 103 -28.28 14.25 -1.06
CA ILE A 103 -27.30 13.55 -0.21
C ILE A 103 -25.92 14.19 -0.36
N HIS A 104 -25.49 14.55 -1.58
CA HIS A 104 -24.20 15.17 -1.90
C HIS A 104 -24.03 16.60 -1.35
N GLN A 105 -25.02 17.11 -0.61
CA GLN A 105 -24.96 18.40 0.11
C GLN A 105 -24.95 18.24 1.65
N LEU A 106 -24.91 17.01 2.17
CA LEU A 106 -24.87 16.72 3.60
C LEU A 106 -23.48 16.96 4.20
N ASP A 107 -23.41 17.72 5.28
CA ASP A 107 -22.27 17.73 6.20
C ASP A 107 -22.43 16.54 7.16
N LEU A 108 -21.68 15.46 6.89
CA LEU A 108 -21.74 14.22 7.69
C LEU A 108 -21.31 14.39 9.14
N LYS A 109 -20.66 15.50 9.53
CA LYS A 109 -20.39 15.82 10.94
C LYS A 109 -21.69 16.15 11.70
N THR A 110 -22.76 16.49 10.98
CA THR A 110 -24.10 16.71 11.54
C THR A 110 -24.89 15.41 11.63
N LEU A 111 -24.56 14.37 10.85
CA LEU A 111 -25.29 13.12 10.77
C LEU A 111 -24.98 12.18 11.94
N SER A 112 -25.62 12.42 13.09
CA SER A 112 -25.51 11.55 14.28
C SER A 112 -26.25 10.22 14.09
N THR A 113 -25.90 9.19 14.88
CA THR A 113 -26.61 7.89 14.89
C THR A 113 -28.09 8.02 15.23
N GLN A 114 -28.46 9.00 16.07
CA GLN A 114 -29.87 9.33 16.37
C GLN A 114 -30.62 9.86 15.15
N LEU A 115 -29.98 10.71 14.34
CA LEU A 115 -30.56 11.24 13.10
C LEU A 115 -30.63 10.16 12.01
N ILE A 116 -29.63 9.29 11.92
CA ILE A 116 -29.68 8.08 11.07
C ILE A 116 -30.87 7.20 11.44
N GLY A 117 -31.18 7.06 12.74
CA GLY A 117 -32.36 6.35 13.24
C GLY A 117 -33.70 6.93 12.78
N LYS A 118 -33.76 8.22 12.37
CA LYS A 118 -34.95 8.84 11.76
C LYS A 118 -35.04 8.63 10.24
N LEU A 119 -33.95 8.30 9.54
CA LEU A 119 -33.96 8.18 8.07
C LEU A 119 -34.78 6.98 7.60
N GLU A 120 -35.52 7.16 6.51
CA GLU A 120 -36.15 6.06 5.77
C GLU A 120 -35.08 5.15 5.13
N PRO A 121 -35.34 3.83 4.94
CA PRO A 121 -34.31 2.89 4.50
C PRO A 121 -33.68 3.21 3.13
N GLU A 122 -34.44 3.76 2.18
CA GLU A 122 -33.92 4.18 0.87
C GLU A 122 -32.87 5.30 1.01
N ALA A 123 -33.13 6.26 1.90
CA ALA A 123 -32.20 7.35 2.18
C ALA A 123 -30.95 6.84 2.90
N ALA A 124 -31.09 5.93 3.87
CA ALA A 124 -29.96 5.34 4.58
C ALA A 124 -29.02 4.56 3.64
N VAL A 125 -29.56 3.73 2.74
CA VAL A 125 -28.76 3.00 1.74
C VAL A 125 -28.15 3.97 0.72
N SER A 126 -28.88 5.00 0.28
CA SER A 126 -28.33 6.00 -0.65
C SER A 126 -27.17 6.81 -0.02
N VAL A 127 -27.21 7.09 1.29
CA VAL A 127 -26.07 7.73 2.01
C VAL A 127 -24.87 6.78 2.07
N LEU A 128 -25.09 5.48 2.32
CA LEU A 128 -24.02 4.45 2.32
C LEU A 128 -23.35 4.29 0.94
N CYS A 129 -24.06 4.58 -0.15
CA CYS A 129 -23.55 4.53 -1.52
C CYS A 129 -22.95 5.87 -2.02
N SER A 130 -22.95 6.94 -1.22
CA SER A 130 -22.56 8.27 -1.70
C SER A 130 -21.04 8.45 -1.81
N VAL A 131 -20.53 8.44 -3.05
CA VAL A 131 -19.08 8.54 -3.38
C VAL A 131 -18.36 9.73 -2.73
N PRO A 132 -18.88 10.98 -2.72
CA PRO A 132 -18.23 12.10 -2.03
C PRO A 132 -17.96 11.87 -0.53
N HIS A 133 -18.71 10.97 0.08
CA HIS A 133 -18.79 10.79 1.52
C HIS A 133 -17.99 9.60 2.06
N PHE A 134 -17.48 8.73 1.19
CA PHE A 134 -16.83 7.48 1.58
C PHE A 134 -15.68 7.67 2.58
N HIS A 135 -14.89 8.74 2.43
CA HIS A 135 -13.75 9.06 3.30
C HIS A 135 -14.15 9.77 4.63
N GLN A 136 -15.43 10.09 4.83
CA GLN A 136 -15.92 10.86 5.99
C GLN A 136 -16.80 10.02 6.94
N LEU A 137 -17.44 8.96 6.43
CA LEU A 137 -18.33 8.11 7.20
C LEU A 137 -17.53 7.26 8.21
N THR A 138 -17.86 7.41 9.50
CA THR A 138 -17.27 6.61 10.58
C THR A 138 -17.87 5.21 10.65
N LYS A 139 -17.15 4.22 11.21
CA LYS A 139 -17.66 2.86 11.47
C LYS A 139 -19.06 2.88 12.12
N THR A 140 -19.26 3.69 13.15
CA THR A 140 -20.53 3.80 13.88
C THR A 140 -21.68 4.38 13.05
N GLN A 141 -21.39 5.27 12.11
CA GLN A 141 -22.40 5.78 11.17
C GLN A 141 -22.74 4.73 10.11
N ILE A 142 -21.74 4.02 9.58
CA ILE A 142 -21.93 2.96 8.58
C ILE A 142 -22.73 1.80 9.16
N GLU A 143 -22.41 1.39 10.40
CA GLU A 143 -23.17 0.41 11.16
C GLU A 143 -24.63 0.86 11.29
N ALA A 144 -24.88 2.06 11.85
CA ALA A 144 -26.24 2.60 11.97
C ALA A 144 -27.01 2.72 10.63
N LEU A 145 -26.35 3.11 9.54
CA LEU A 145 -26.95 3.23 8.19
C LEU A 145 -27.33 1.85 7.64
N PHE A 146 -26.40 0.89 7.72
CA PHE A 146 -26.60 -0.49 7.29
C PHE A 146 -27.69 -1.19 8.13
N GLU A 147 -27.79 -0.83 9.41
CA GLU A 147 -28.79 -1.40 10.32
C GLU A 147 -30.23 -0.95 10.04
N ARG A 148 -30.44 0.18 9.34
CA ARG A 148 -31.78 0.63 8.89
C ARG A 148 -32.45 -0.35 7.94
N TYR A 149 -31.69 -1.23 7.26
CA TYR A 149 -32.24 -2.24 6.37
C TYR A 149 -32.54 -3.55 7.12
N PRO A 150 -33.66 -4.26 6.83
CA PRO A 150 -34.08 -5.45 7.57
C PRO A 150 -32.99 -6.54 7.59
N LEU A 151 -32.74 -7.12 8.77
CA LEU A 151 -31.61 -8.03 9.03
C LEU A 151 -31.48 -9.16 7.99
N TYR A 152 -32.59 -9.77 7.60
CA TYR A 152 -32.66 -10.87 6.64
C TYR A 152 -32.32 -10.45 5.19
N GLU A 153 -32.42 -9.17 4.85
CA GLU A 153 -32.11 -8.64 3.52
C GLU A 153 -30.80 -7.84 3.44
N ARG A 154 -30.10 -7.61 4.56
CA ARG A 154 -28.83 -6.86 4.60
C ARG A 154 -27.76 -7.42 3.64
N HIS A 155 -27.82 -8.71 3.28
CA HIS A 155 -26.97 -9.30 2.25
C HIS A 155 -27.14 -8.65 0.87
N LYS A 156 -28.38 -8.31 0.46
CA LYS A 156 -28.68 -7.67 -0.83
C LYS A 156 -27.98 -6.32 -0.96
N VAL A 157 -27.96 -5.54 0.13
CA VAL A 157 -27.26 -4.25 0.20
C VAL A 157 -25.75 -4.45 0.02
N LEU A 158 -25.16 -5.48 0.61
CA LEU A 158 -23.73 -5.79 0.42
C LEU A 158 -23.42 -6.25 -1.00
N THR A 159 -24.21 -7.16 -1.57
CA THR A 159 -24.07 -7.61 -2.98
C THR A 159 -24.10 -6.42 -3.93
N TYR A 160 -25.13 -5.57 -3.80
CA TYR A 160 -25.27 -4.38 -4.63
C TYR A 160 -24.11 -3.38 -4.46
N TRP A 161 -23.72 -3.09 -3.21
CA TRP A 161 -22.61 -2.17 -2.94
C TRP A 161 -21.28 -2.69 -3.51
N ILE A 162 -20.99 -3.97 -3.33
CA ILE A 162 -19.77 -4.62 -3.84
C ILE A 162 -19.74 -4.62 -5.37
N ASN A 163 -20.87 -4.86 -6.05
CA ASN A 163 -20.89 -4.94 -7.51
C ASN A 163 -20.78 -3.57 -8.21
N HIS A 164 -21.27 -2.50 -7.59
CA HIS A 164 -21.38 -1.19 -8.26
C HIS A 164 -20.48 -0.08 -7.70
N PHE A 165 -20.07 -0.15 -6.43
CA PHE A 165 -19.34 0.94 -5.76
C PHE A 165 -17.89 0.61 -5.38
N ILE A 166 -17.48 -0.66 -5.43
CA ILE A 166 -16.16 -1.07 -4.91
C ILE A 166 -14.96 -0.54 -5.71
N SER A 167 -15.19 -0.16 -6.97
CA SER A 167 -14.21 0.49 -7.86
C SER A 167 -14.33 2.01 -7.87
N MET A 168 -15.19 2.63 -7.04
CA MET A 168 -15.34 4.08 -6.98
C MET A 168 -14.23 4.72 -6.12
N PRO A 169 -13.85 5.98 -6.37
CA PRO A 169 -12.85 6.70 -5.57
C PRO A 169 -13.15 6.66 -4.08
N ASN A 170 -12.14 6.43 -3.22
CA ASN A 170 -12.27 6.32 -1.77
C ASN A 170 -13.18 5.17 -1.25
N ALA A 171 -13.69 4.26 -2.08
CA ALA A 171 -14.57 3.17 -1.63
C ALA A 171 -13.93 2.23 -0.59
N HIS A 172 -12.59 2.15 -0.56
CA HIS A 172 -11.82 1.37 0.40
C HIS A 172 -12.10 1.71 1.88
N TYR A 173 -12.47 2.96 2.20
CA TYR A 173 -12.85 3.35 3.57
C TYR A 173 -14.13 2.64 4.03
N ILE A 174 -15.17 2.64 3.17
CA ILE A 174 -16.43 1.95 3.45
C ILE A 174 -16.22 0.44 3.49
N LEU A 175 -15.47 -0.12 2.53
CA LEU A 175 -15.15 -1.54 2.49
C LEU A 175 -14.42 -2.00 3.76
N ALA A 176 -13.45 -1.22 4.26
CA ALA A 176 -12.76 -1.51 5.51
C ALA A 176 -13.70 -1.50 6.72
N HIS A 177 -14.66 -0.58 6.77
CA HIS A 177 -15.67 -0.55 7.83
C HIS A 177 -16.67 -1.70 7.73
N LEU A 178 -17.20 -1.99 6.53
CA LEU A 178 -18.10 -3.12 6.30
C LEU A 178 -17.42 -4.47 6.57
N MET A 179 -16.13 -4.64 6.26
CA MET A 179 -15.36 -5.85 6.60
C MET A 179 -15.30 -6.10 8.12
N ASN A 180 -15.27 -5.03 8.93
CA ASN A 180 -15.31 -5.12 10.38
C ASN A 180 -16.73 -5.32 10.97
N ILE A 181 -17.79 -5.15 10.18
CA ILE A 181 -19.20 -5.28 10.62
C ILE A 181 -19.80 -6.61 10.13
N ALA A 182 -19.62 -6.92 8.84
CA ALA A 182 -20.25 -8.04 8.15
C ALA A 182 -19.25 -8.85 7.30
N GLY A 183 -17.99 -8.96 7.73
CA GLY A 183 -16.90 -9.54 6.94
C GLY A 183 -17.17 -10.93 6.36
N HIS A 184 -17.93 -11.80 7.05
CA HIS A 184 -18.30 -13.13 6.52
C HIS A 184 -19.11 -13.00 5.22
N ASN A 185 -20.14 -12.16 5.19
CA ASN A 185 -20.95 -11.91 4.00
C ASN A 185 -20.10 -11.34 2.86
N ILE A 186 -19.12 -10.47 3.14
CA ILE A 186 -18.23 -9.91 2.11
C ILE A 186 -17.32 -11.00 1.52
N ILE A 187 -16.79 -11.91 2.33
CA ILE A 187 -16.02 -13.06 1.83
C ILE A 187 -16.88 -13.99 0.96
N ASP A 188 -18.15 -14.18 1.35
CA ASP A 188 -19.09 -15.02 0.60
C ASP A 188 -19.52 -14.35 -0.72
N GLU A 189 -19.70 -13.02 -0.77
CA GLU A 189 -19.91 -12.28 -2.04
C GLU A 189 -18.65 -12.28 -2.91
N LEU A 190 -17.46 -12.07 -2.35
CA LEU A 190 -16.17 -12.22 -3.05
C LEU A 190 -15.97 -13.63 -3.66
N SER A 191 -16.67 -14.65 -3.16
CA SER A 191 -16.64 -15.99 -3.76
C SER A 191 -17.44 -16.09 -5.06
N LYS A 192 -18.43 -15.20 -5.25
CA LYS A 192 -19.38 -15.18 -6.37
C LYS A 192 -19.01 -14.19 -7.48
N MET A 193 -18.13 -13.23 -7.21
CA MET A 193 -17.72 -12.21 -8.19
C MET A 193 -16.91 -12.77 -9.35
N GLU A 194 -17.03 -12.13 -10.51
CA GLU A 194 -16.21 -12.39 -11.70
C GLU A 194 -14.71 -12.23 -11.41
N PRO A 195 -13.82 -13.09 -11.98
CA PRO A 195 -12.40 -13.14 -11.62
C PRO A 195 -11.66 -11.80 -11.73
N ASN A 196 -11.97 -11.00 -12.76
CA ASN A 196 -11.31 -9.72 -13.00
C ASN A 196 -11.73 -8.65 -11.96
N GLN A 197 -13.02 -8.55 -11.66
CA GLN A 197 -13.53 -7.64 -10.62
C GLN A 197 -13.01 -8.07 -9.25
N LYS A 198 -13.06 -9.37 -8.95
CA LYS A 198 -12.51 -9.95 -7.72
C LYS A 198 -11.04 -9.61 -7.51
N GLU A 199 -10.22 -9.68 -8.55
CA GLU A 199 -8.80 -9.31 -8.47
C GLU A 199 -8.63 -7.83 -8.12
N ILE A 200 -9.37 -6.91 -8.78
CA ILE A 200 -9.35 -5.48 -8.47
C ILE A 200 -9.68 -5.23 -6.99
N VAL A 201 -10.70 -5.91 -6.45
CA VAL A 201 -11.06 -5.78 -5.03
C VAL A 201 -9.97 -6.31 -4.10
N ILE A 202 -9.35 -7.44 -4.42
CA ILE A 202 -8.25 -8.01 -3.63
C ILE A 202 -7.04 -7.07 -3.63
N LEU A 203 -6.67 -6.50 -4.78
CA LEU A 203 -5.58 -5.54 -4.90
C LEU A 203 -5.86 -4.27 -4.10
N ASN A 204 -7.05 -3.69 -4.22
CA ASN A 204 -7.48 -2.52 -3.44
C ASN A 204 -7.42 -2.79 -1.91
N ILE A 205 -7.85 -3.97 -1.45
CA ILE A 205 -7.68 -4.38 -0.05
C ILE A 205 -6.20 -4.48 0.35
N ILE A 206 -5.32 -4.98 -0.54
CA ILE A 206 -3.87 -5.12 -0.29
C ILE A 206 -3.15 -3.74 -0.25
N GLU A 207 -3.52 -2.82 -1.15
CA GLU A 207 -3.04 -1.44 -1.21
C GLU A 207 -3.44 -0.64 0.03
N HIS A 208 -4.59 -0.97 0.62
CA HIS A 208 -5.15 -0.27 1.77
C HIS A 208 -5.19 -1.09 3.07
N LEU A 209 -4.38 -2.17 3.21
CA LEU A 209 -4.33 -3.04 4.42
C LEU A 209 -4.19 -2.26 5.73
N GLY A 210 -3.60 -1.06 5.67
CA GLY A 210 -3.52 -0.14 6.81
C GLY A 210 -4.87 0.20 7.48
N LEU A 211 -5.98 0.15 6.73
CA LEU A 211 -7.34 0.41 7.22
C LEU A 211 -8.06 -0.85 7.74
N PHE A 212 -7.63 -2.04 7.32
CA PHE A 212 -8.29 -3.31 7.60
C PHE A 212 -7.76 -3.93 8.91
N ASN A 213 -8.20 -3.38 10.04
CA ASN A 213 -7.76 -3.82 11.37
C ASN A 213 -7.94 -5.33 11.66
N ASN A 214 -9.03 -5.93 11.16
CA ASN A 214 -9.33 -7.36 11.30
C ASN A 214 -9.70 -7.95 9.94
N ILE A 215 -8.76 -8.65 9.30
CA ILE A 215 -9.03 -9.37 8.04
C ILE A 215 -9.44 -10.80 8.39
N PRO A 216 -10.62 -11.29 7.93
CA PRO A 216 -11.02 -12.68 8.12
C PRO A 216 -9.99 -13.64 7.52
N ILE A 217 -9.62 -14.71 8.24
CA ILE A 217 -8.62 -15.69 7.76
C ILE A 217 -9.02 -16.28 6.39
N LYS A 218 -10.32 -16.43 6.13
CA LYS A 218 -10.86 -16.87 4.83
C LYS A 218 -10.51 -15.95 3.65
N PHE A 219 -10.19 -14.67 3.88
CA PHE A 219 -9.73 -13.77 2.81
C PHE A 219 -8.46 -14.30 2.12
N LEU A 220 -7.58 -14.96 2.87
CA LEU A 220 -6.37 -15.59 2.35
C LEU A 220 -6.66 -16.78 1.42
N ASP A 221 -7.90 -17.31 1.39
CA ASP A 221 -8.30 -18.33 0.42
C ASP A 221 -8.53 -17.71 -0.96
N HIS A 222 -8.93 -16.44 -1.00
CA HIS A 222 -9.06 -15.65 -2.23
C HIS A 222 -7.74 -14.97 -2.63
N ALA A 223 -7.02 -14.40 -1.68
CA ALA A 223 -5.73 -13.71 -1.89
C ALA A 223 -4.51 -14.66 -1.88
N ASN A 224 -4.65 -15.86 -2.45
CA ASN A 224 -3.61 -16.92 -2.42
C ASN A 224 -2.69 -16.90 -3.67
N LYS A 225 -2.29 -15.71 -4.16
CA LYS A 225 -1.33 -15.58 -5.27
C LYS A 225 0.02 -15.03 -4.79
N GLU A 226 1.09 -15.38 -5.51
CA GLU A 226 2.42 -14.82 -5.23
C GLU A 226 2.47 -13.31 -5.54
N SER A 227 1.76 -12.84 -6.57
CA SER A 227 1.63 -11.40 -6.90
C SER A 227 1.07 -10.59 -5.72
N HIS A 228 0.10 -11.14 -4.99
CA HIS A 228 -0.47 -10.52 -3.79
C HIS A 228 0.55 -10.40 -2.66
N LEU A 229 1.39 -11.43 -2.50
CA LEU A 229 2.49 -11.39 -1.54
C LEU A 229 3.54 -10.35 -1.93
N ILE A 230 3.99 -10.36 -3.19
CA ILE A 230 4.95 -9.39 -3.76
C ILE A 230 4.48 -7.96 -3.52
N LEU A 231 3.22 -7.64 -3.85
CA LEU A 231 2.64 -6.32 -3.65
C LEU A 231 2.66 -5.89 -2.17
N ALA A 232 2.22 -6.76 -1.26
CA ALA A 232 2.24 -6.48 0.17
C ALA A 232 3.67 -6.26 0.71
N MET A 233 4.66 -7.05 0.23
CA MET A 233 6.07 -6.88 0.60
C MET A 233 6.65 -5.55 0.07
N ARG A 234 6.32 -5.16 -1.17
CA ARG A 234 6.71 -3.88 -1.78
C ARG A 234 6.17 -2.69 -0.97
N PHE A 235 4.90 -2.67 -0.59
CA PHE A 235 4.34 -1.61 0.26
C PHE A 235 5.01 -1.55 1.64
N TYR A 236 5.20 -2.71 2.29
CA TYR A 236 5.85 -2.74 3.60
C TYR A 236 7.28 -2.19 3.55
N LEU A 237 8.07 -2.55 2.53
CA LEU A 237 9.44 -2.06 2.38
C LEU A 237 9.51 -0.54 2.09
N ASN A 238 8.54 0.01 1.38
CA ASN A 238 8.43 1.43 1.03
C ASN A 238 7.73 2.32 2.10
N GLY A 239 7.63 1.82 3.34
CA GLY A 239 7.29 2.64 4.51
C GLY A 239 5.93 2.34 5.14
N HIS A 240 5.12 1.43 4.58
CA HIS A 240 3.84 1.02 5.17
C HIS A 240 4.03 0.03 6.34
N TYR A 241 4.77 0.45 7.37
CA TYR A 241 5.14 -0.36 8.54
C TYR A 241 3.96 -0.61 9.51
N ASN A 242 2.88 -1.24 9.03
CA ASN A 242 1.72 -1.64 9.84
C ASN A 242 1.76 -3.14 10.16
N LYS A 243 1.30 -3.49 11.36
CA LYS A 243 1.01 -4.87 11.81
C LYS A 243 0.09 -5.62 10.83
N ALA A 244 -0.84 -4.95 10.14
CA ALA A 244 -1.71 -5.54 9.14
C ALA A 244 -0.92 -6.17 7.97
N TYR A 245 -0.03 -5.40 7.32
CA TYR A 245 0.88 -5.93 6.29
C TYR A 245 1.76 -7.05 6.83
N ALA A 246 2.38 -6.86 8.00
CA ALA A 246 3.24 -7.88 8.59
C ALA A 246 2.49 -9.20 8.90
N SER A 247 1.24 -9.12 9.34
CA SER A 247 0.38 -10.29 9.57
C SER A 247 0.01 -10.96 8.25
N PHE A 248 -0.42 -10.19 7.24
CA PHE A 248 -0.79 -10.70 5.92
C PHE A 248 0.38 -11.42 5.23
N ILE A 249 1.56 -10.78 5.18
CA ILE A 249 2.79 -11.35 4.63
C ILE A 249 3.14 -12.68 5.33
N ASN A 250 3.23 -12.68 6.67
CA ASN A 250 3.57 -13.90 7.42
C ASN A 250 2.56 -15.04 7.17
N GLN A 251 1.26 -14.75 7.13
CA GLN A 251 0.21 -15.76 6.92
C GLN A 251 0.18 -16.30 5.48
N LEU A 252 0.31 -15.42 4.48
CA LEU A 252 0.32 -15.80 3.07
C LEU A 252 1.62 -16.54 2.70
N SER A 253 2.79 -16.06 3.12
CA SER A 253 4.05 -16.77 2.91
C SER A 253 4.03 -18.15 3.58
N LYS A 254 3.49 -18.27 4.80
CA LYS A 254 3.32 -19.57 5.46
C LYS A 254 2.45 -20.51 4.61
N ARG A 255 1.27 -20.07 4.14
CA ARG A 255 0.37 -20.87 3.30
C ARG A 255 1.01 -21.31 1.98
N LEU A 256 1.81 -20.45 1.35
CA LEU A 256 2.53 -20.80 0.12
C LEU A 256 3.67 -21.79 0.38
N LEU A 257 4.42 -21.62 1.48
CA LEU A 257 5.45 -22.56 1.91
C LEU A 257 4.88 -23.93 2.30
N ASP A 258 3.79 -23.96 3.08
CA ASP A 258 3.10 -25.19 3.51
C ASP A 258 2.49 -25.95 2.30
N LYS A 259 2.33 -25.30 1.14
CA LYS A 259 1.92 -25.90 -0.16
C LYS A 259 3.11 -26.25 -1.08
N ASN A 260 4.36 -26.09 -0.64
CA ASN A 260 5.57 -26.25 -1.46
C ASN A 260 5.57 -25.38 -2.75
N HIS A 261 5.05 -24.15 -2.66
CA HIS A 261 5.01 -23.22 -3.81
C HIS A 261 6.42 -22.82 -4.28
N SER A 262 6.63 -22.85 -5.61
CA SER A 262 7.87 -22.40 -6.24
C SER A 262 7.89 -20.88 -6.43
N PHE A 263 8.49 -20.17 -5.47
CA PHE A 263 8.64 -18.72 -5.52
C PHE A 263 9.52 -18.23 -6.69
N SER A 264 9.12 -17.13 -7.30
CA SER A 264 9.91 -16.37 -8.26
C SER A 264 11.15 -15.73 -7.62
N LEU A 265 12.11 -15.32 -8.46
CA LEU A 265 13.31 -14.62 -8.00
C LEU A 265 12.96 -13.29 -7.31
N GLU A 266 11.93 -12.57 -7.77
CA GLU A 266 11.50 -11.31 -7.16
C GLU A 266 10.95 -11.51 -5.75
N ALA A 267 10.09 -12.52 -5.54
CA ALA A 267 9.58 -12.82 -4.21
C ALA A 267 10.71 -13.25 -3.25
N ILE A 268 11.68 -14.03 -3.72
CA ILE A 268 12.84 -14.44 -2.91
C ILE A 268 13.72 -13.23 -2.53
N GLU A 269 13.90 -12.28 -3.45
CA GLU A 269 14.62 -11.02 -3.20
C GLU A 269 13.92 -10.14 -2.16
N LEU A 270 12.61 -9.94 -2.31
CA LEU A 270 11.80 -9.19 -1.35
C LEU A 270 11.77 -9.87 0.03
N LEU A 271 11.66 -11.20 0.08
CA LEU A 271 11.78 -11.97 1.33
C LEU A 271 13.17 -11.78 1.98
N PHE A 272 14.25 -11.80 1.19
CA PHE A 272 15.60 -11.51 1.67
C PHE A 272 15.70 -10.07 2.22
N PHE A 273 15.06 -9.09 1.60
CA PHE A 273 15.02 -7.71 2.09
C PHE A 273 14.15 -7.51 3.34
N LEU A 274 13.19 -8.38 3.62
CA LEU A 274 12.37 -8.36 4.85
C LEU A 274 13.06 -9.04 6.03
N ASN A 275 14.05 -9.90 5.80
CA ASN A 275 14.72 -10.66 6.84
C ASN A 275 15.35 -9.77 7.94
N ASP A 276 15.72 -8.53 7.63
CA ASP A 276 16.34 -7.61 8.60
C ASP A 276 15.32 -7.04 9.62
N LYS A 277 14.01 -7.22 9.40
CA LYS A 277 12.95 -6.69 10.27
C LYS A 277 12.52 -7.70 11.32
N LEU A 278 12.35 -7.22 12.56
CA LEU A 278 11.93 -8.04 13.71
C LEU A 278 10.62 -8.82 13.47
N ALA A 279 9.69 -8.26 12.70
CA ALA A 279 8.37 -8.83 12.41
C ALA A 279 8.40 -10.10 11.55
N PHE A 280 9.52 -10.40 10.87
CA PHE A 280 9.66 -11.55 9.97
C PHE A 280 10.71 -12.56 10.44
N LYS A 281 11.17 -12.49 11.69
CA LYS A 281 12.17 -13.41 12.25
C LYS A 281 11.84 -14.90 12.15
N GLU A 282 10.56 -15.28 12.22
CA GLU A 282 10.16 -16.68 12.02
C GLU A 282 10.14 -17.04 10.54
N LEU A 283 9.60 -16.15 9.69
CA LEU A 283 9.57 -16.32 8.24
C LEU A 283 10.99 -16.49 7.68
N ALA A 284 11.93 -15.64 8.10
CA ALA A 284 13.35 -15.70 7.73
C ALA A 284 14.01 -17.06 8.01
N LYS A 285 13.59 -17.78 9.06
CA LYS A 285 14.09 -19.14 9.37
C LYS A 285 13.51 -20.21 8.45
N ARG A 286 12.27 -20.02 7.97
CA ARG A 286 11.58 -20.92 7.03
C ARG A 286 12.08 -20.70 5.60
N THR A 287 12.21 -19.44 5.18
CA THR A 287 12.68 -19.03 3.83
C THR A 287 14.20 -19.04 3.68
N ALA A 288 14.95 -19.26 4.76
CA ALA A 288 16.41 -19.32 4.80
C ALA A 288 17.02 -20.10 3.61
N HIS A 289 16.50 -21.30 3.30
CA HIS A 289 17.01 -22.12 2.20
C HIS A 289 16.93 -21.41 0.82
N LEU A 290 15.87 -20.64 0.56
CA LEU A 290 15.70 -19.84 -0.66
C LEU A 290 16.62 -18.62 -0.63
N THR A 291 16.64 -17.88 0.48
CA THR A 291 17.38 -16.61 0.59
C THR A 291 18.89 -16.82 0.63
N ASN A 292 19.37 -17.92 1.23
CA ASN A 292 20.79 -18.30 1.21
C ASN A 292 21.23 -18.67 -0.21
N ARG A 293 20.41 -19.42 -0.95
CA ARG A 293 20.66 -19.77 -2.36
C ARG A 293 20.67 -18.52 -3.25
N TYR A 294 19.75 -17.58 -3.03
CA TYR A 294 19.75 -16.28 -3.72
C TYR A 294 21.02 -15.46 -3.42
N LEU A 295 21.45 -15.38 -2.16
CA LEU A 295 22.68 -14.70 -1.75
C LEU A 295 23.92 -15.34 -2.40
N ARG A 296 24.01 -16.68 -2.38
CA ARG A 296 25.08 -17.46 -3.03
C ARG A 296 25.12 -17.23 -4.55
N ASN A 297 23.96 -17.28 -5.21
CA ASN A 297 23.86 -17.05 -6.66
C ASN A 297 24.29 -15.63 -7.06
N ASN A 298 24.00 -14.62 -6.25
CA ASN A 298 24.47 -13.26 -6.49
C ASN A 298 25.99 -13.12 -6.26
N ALA A 299 26.55 -13.77 -5.22
CA ALA A 299 28.00 -13.81 -4.99
C ALA A 299 28.75 -14.47 -6.16
N LEU A 300 28.25 -15.62 -6.65
CA LEU A 300 28.81 -16.34 -7.79
C LEU A 300 28.73 -15.52 -9.09
N LYS A 301 27.66 -14.74 -9.29
CA LYS A 301 27.51 -13.80 -10.42
C LYS A 301 28.30 -12.49 -10.26
N GLY A 302 28.89 -12.25 -9.09
CA GLY A 302 29.60 -11.02 -8.78
C GLY A 302 28.72 -9.80 -8.46
N ASN A 303 27.40 -9.97 -8.34
CA ASN A 303 26.45 -8.89 -8.16
C ASN A 303 26.53 -8.30 -6.74
N VAL A 304 27.06 -7.09 -6.61
CA VAL A 304 27.18 -6.36 -5.33
C VAL A 304 25.97 -5.48 -5.00
N GLU A 305 25.02 -5.31 -5.93
CA GLU A 305 23.89 -4.38 -5.81
C GLU A 305 22.97 -4.72 -4.63
N LEU A 306 22.90 -6.00 -4.25
CA LEU A 306 22.08 -6.48 -3.14
C LEU A 306 22.42 -5.83 -1.78
N PHE A 307 23.59 -5.19 -1.64
CA PHE A 307 23.99 -4.45 -0.44
C PHE A 307 23.78 -2.94 -0.54
N TYR A 308 23.22 -2.43 -1.64
CA TYR A 308 22.89 -1.02 -1.80
C TYR A 308 21.37 -0.79 -1.73
N GLN A 309 21.01 0.42 -1.31
CA GLN A 309 19.65 0.95 -1.37
C GLN A 309 19.77 2.45 -1.65
N ASN A 310 19.12 2.93 -2.71
CA ASN A 310 19.19 4.33 -3.18
C ASN A 310 20.64 4.82 -3.34
N ASN A 311 21.50 3.98 -3.95
CA ASN A 311 22.94 4.18 -4.11
C ASN A 311 23.76 4.37 -2.81
N ARG A 312 23.23 3.98 -1.65
CA ARG A 312 23.94 3.95 -0.35
C ARG A 312 24.06 2.53 0.17
N ILE A 313 25.16 2.22 0.85
CA ILE A 313 25.40 0.89 1.42
C ILE A 313 24.47 0.61 2.62
N ASN A 314 23.80 -0.55 2.61
CA ASN A 314 22.90 -0.99 3.67
C ASN A 314 23.64 -1.96 4.62
N ILE A 315 24.26 -1.37 5.65
CA ILE A 315 25.06 -2.10 6.65
C ILE A 315 24.20 -3.06 7.50
N GLN A 316 22.91 -2.75 7.73
CA GLN A 316 22.02 -3.63 8.50
C GLN A 316 21.82 -4.97 7.78
N ARG A 317 21.62 -4.94 6.46
CA ARG A 317 21.52 -6.12 5.59
C ARG A 317 22.83 -6.92 5.53
N MET A 318 23.98 -6.23 5.56
CA MET A 318 25.31 -6.88 5.56
C MET A 318 25.61 -7.62 6.87
N LEU A 319 25.24 -7.04 8.01
CA LEU A 319 25.48 -7.60 9.36
C LEU A 319 24.44 -8.63 9.80
N GLN A 320 23.38 -8.87 9.01
CA GLN A 320 22.38 -9.87 9.31
C GLN A 320 23.00 -11.28 9.36
N ASN A 321 22.65 -12.07 10.39
CA ASN A 321 23.01 -13.48 10.48
C ASN A 321 22.26 -14.33 9.43
N VAL A 322 23.00 -15.18 8.73
CA VAL A 322 22.48 -16.20 7.82
C VAL A 322 21.99 -17.40 8.62
N HIS A 323 20.80 -17.90 8.33
CA HIS A 323 20.26 -19.10 8.95
C HIS A 323 20.76 -20.34 8.18
N LEU A 324 21.87 -20.93 8.64
CA LEU A 324 22.50 -22.09 7.98
C LEU A 324 21.71 -23.41 8.16
N ASN A 325 20.92 -23.51 9.23
CA ASN A 325 20.00 -24.63 9.51
C ASN A 325 18.54 -24.18 9.25
N PRO A 326 18.02 -24.28 8.02
CA PRO A 326 16.65 -23.90 7.70
C PRO A 326 15.61 -24.82 8.38
N LEU A 327 14.50 -24.24 8.82
CA LEU A 327 13.33 -25.01 9.26
C LEU A 327 12.46 -25.34 8.05
N PHE A 328 12.51 -26.59 7.60
CA PHE A 328 11.65 -27.09 6.53
C PHE A 328 10.19 -27.18 7.00
N ALA A 329 9.25 -26.74 6.17
CA ALA A 329 7.83 -26.85 6.42
C ALA A 329 7.38 -28.30 6.17
N GLY A 330 7.22 -29.08 7.24
CA GLY A 330 6.95 -30.51 7.15
C GLY A 330 7.50 -31.27 8.35
N GLY A 331 6.91 -31.02 9.52
CA GLY A 331 7.30 -31.70 10.76
C GLY A 331 6.83 -33.15 10.78
N GLU A 332 7.51 -34.03 10.03
CA GLU A 332 7.57 -35.49 10.24
C GLU A 332 8.52 -36.21 9.24
N ALA A 333 8.80 -35.61 8.06
CA ALA A 333 9.68 -36.21 7.05
C ALA A 333 11.18 -36.04 7.39
N ARG A 334 11.73 -36.93 8.24
CA ARG A 334 13.19 -37.04 8.46
C ARG A 334 14.00 -37.45 7.22
N GLU A 335 13.33 -37.88 6.15
CA GLU A 335 13.94 -38.50 4.97
C GLU A 335 14.17 -37.55 3.78
N GLN A 336 13.75 -36.28 3.88
CA GLN A 336 14.10 -35.25 2.89
C GLN A 336 14.69 -34.00 3.56
N ARG A 337 15.82 -34.20 4.27
CA ARG A 337 16.86 -33.15 4.16
C ARG A 337 17.24 -33.11 2.68
N PRO A 338 17.16 -31.97 1.97
CA PRO A 338 17.97 -31.83 0.78
C PRO A 338 19.40 -32.13 1.21
N SER A 339 20.04 -33.08 0.51
CA SER A 339 21.47 -33.35 0.66
C SER A 339 22.22 -32.02 0.66
N ALA A 340 23.29 -31.92 1.47
CA ALA A 340 24.17 -30.75 1.44
C ALA A 340 24.42 -30.35 -0.02
N ASP A 341 24.06 -29.11 -0.35
CA ASP A 341 24.04 -28.62 -1.72
C ASP A 341 25.46 -28.81 -2.28
N PRO A 342 25.67 -29.56 -3.38
CA PRO A 342 26.99 -30.11 -3.71
C PRO A 342 28.09 -29.06 -4.00
N ASP A 343 27.70 -27.79 -4.13
CA ASP A 343 28.58 -26.63 -4.30
C ASP A 343 28.83 -25.80 -3.01
N GLU A 344 28.37 -26.27 -1.85
CA GLU A 344 28.55 -25.55 -0.58
C GLU A 344 30.00 -25.63 -0.06
N ASN A 345 30.51 -24.56 0.53
CA ASN A 345 31.91 -24.52 0.96
C ASN A 345 32.12 -25.40 2.22
N PRO A 346 33.13 -26.29 2.28
CA PRO A 346 33.40 -27.15 3.45
C PRO A 346 33.52 -26.40 4.78
N PHE A 347 33.94 -25.14 4.76
CA PHE A 347 33.95 -24.28 5.95
C PHE A 347 32.54 -24.00 6.49
N ILE A 348 31.56 -23.75 5.62
CA ILE A 348 30.15 -23.54 6.01
C ILE A 348 29.57 -24.83 6.61
N GLU A 349 29.90 -26.01 6.07
CA GLU A 349 29.55 -27.28 6.73
C GLU A 349 30.15 -27.38 8.14
N GLY A 350 31.39 -26.92 8.32
CA GLY A 350 32.05 -26.84 9.62
C GLY A 350 31.32 -25.90 10.60
N LEU A 351 30.85 -24.75 10.12
CA LEU A 351 30.03 -23.84 10.93
C LEU A 351 28.69 -24.47 11.33
N ILE A 352 28.01 -25.16 10.40
CA ILE A 352 26.78 -25.91 10.65
C ILE A 352 26.97 -26.97 11.73
N LYS A 353 28.06 -27.76 11.65
CA LYS A 353 28.41 -28.82 12.63
C LYS A 353 28.69 -28.28 14.04
N HIS A 354 29.05 -27.00 14.17
CA HIS A 354 29.40 -26.35 15.44
C HIS A 354 28.42 -25.26 15.90
N ASP A 355 27.24 -25.17 15.26
CA ASP A 355 26.20 -24.16 15.51
C ASP A 355 26.73 -22.71 15.57
N LYS A 356 27.69 -22.39 14.69
CA LYS A 356 28.31 -21.07 14.61
C LYS A 356 27.55 -20.18 13.63
N LEU A 357 27.36 -18.93 14.02
CA LEU A 357 26.71 -17.90 13.19
C LEU A 357 27.71 -17.30 12.19
N ILE A 358 27.19 -16.93 11.02
CA ILE A 358 27.88 -16.16 9.98
C ILE A 358 26.93 -15.05 9.51
N ASN A 359 27.44 -13.86 9.17
CA ASN A 359 26.62 -12.80 8.58
C ASN A 359 26.57 -12.86 7.04
N CYS A 360 25.59 -12.16 6.46
CA CYS A 360 25.35 -12.11 5.03
C CYS A 360 26.57 -11.64 4.24
N PHE A 361 27.35 -10.69 4.78
CA PHE A 361 28.53 -10.18 4.08
C PHE A 361 29.67 -11.20 4.07
N GLU A 362 29.99 -11.85 5.18
CA GLU A 362 30.97 -12.95 5.22
C GLU A 362 30.59 -14.10 4.30
N TYR A 363 29.32 -14.52 4.34
CA TYR A 363 28.83 -15.59 3.47
C TYR A 363 28.95 -15.20 1.99
N PHE A 364 28.60 -13.96 1.64
CA PHE A 364 28.80 -13.45 0.29
C PHE A 364 30.28 -13.41 -0.13
N LEU A 365 31.18 -12.95 0.75
CA LEU A 365 32.63 -12.88 0.47
C LEU A 365 33.23 -14.27 0.24
N ILE A 366 32.80 -15.29 0.98
CA ILE A 366 33.27 -16.68 0.83
C ILE A 366 32.83 -17.31 -0.50
N HIS A 367 31.66 -16.93 -1.02
CA HIS A 367 31.11 -17.47 -2.28
C HIS A 367 31.33 -16.54 -3.50
N TYR A 368 32.07 -15.44 -3.35
CA TYR A 368 32.26 -14.45 -4.40
C TYR A 368 33.14 -14.98 -5.55
N LYS A 369 32.67 -14.86 -6.80
CA LYS A 369 33.44 -15.20 -8.02
C LYS A 369 33.35 -14.12 -9.11
N GLY A 370 33.04 -12.88 -8.72
CA GLY A 370 32.88 -11.75 -9.63
C GLY A 370 34.18 -11.00 -9.98
N ASN A 371 34.03 -9.79 -10.51
CA ASN A 371 35.16 -8.93 -10.88
C ASN A 371 35.75 -8.17 -9.68
N SER A 372 37.07 -7.97 -9.69
CA SER A 372 37.81 -7.27 -8.62
C SER A 372 37.36 -5.83 -8.37
N GLU A 373 36.86 -5.14 -9.41
CA GLU A 373 36.41 -3.75 -9.32
C GLU A 373 35.13 -3.60 -8.46
N SER A 374 34.10 -4.42 -8.70
CA SER A 374 32.82 -4.32 -7.98
C SER A 374 32.99 -4.67 -6.50
N ILE A 375 33.75 -5.71 -6.20
CA ILE A 375 34.03 -6.11 -4.80
C ILE A 375 34.96 -5.12 -4.11
N GLY A 376 35.96 -4.60 -4.82
CA GLY A 376 36.80 -3.50 -4.36
C GLY A 376 35.98 -2.28 -3.97
N LYS A 377 35.02 -1.87 -4.82
CA LYS A 377 34.10 -0.77 -4.47
C LYS A 377 33.28 -1.08 -3.22
N LEU A 378 32.63 -2.24 -3.14
CA LEU A 378 31.80 -2.63 -1.99
C LEU A 378 32.59 -2.61 -0.67
N ILE A 379 33.83 -3.10 -0.67
CA ILE A 379 34.69 -3.11 0.52
C ILE A 379 35.12 -1.69 0.90
N ASN A 380 35.52 -0.85 -0.06
CA ASN A 380 35.86 0.56 0.23
C ASN A 380 34.64 1.32 0.78
N ASP A 381 33.45 1.16 0.19
CA ASP A 381 32.21 1.81 0.65
C ASP A 381 31.83 1.36 2.08
N TYR A 382 32.06 0.07 2.41
CA TYR A 382 31.90 -0.48 3.77
C TYR A 382 32.91 0.12 4.76
N MET A 383 34.19 0.18 4.40
CA MET A 383 35.23 0.80 5.24
C MET A 383 34.97 2.30 5.44
N GLN A 384 34.56 3.02 4.40
CA GLN A 384 34.22 4.43 4.46
C GLN A 384 33.04 4.72 5.40
N PHE A 385 32.02 3.86 5.44
CA PHE A 385 30.93 3.97 6.42
C PHE A 385 31.47 3.93 7.86
N TYR A 386 32.37 2.98 8.18
CA TYR A 386 32.95 2.89 9.52
C TYR A 386 33.98 3.99 9.82
N ALA A 387 34.58 4.61 8.81
CA ALA A 387 35.45 5.78 9.01
C ALA A 387 34.65 6.98 9.53
N GLN A 388 33.38 7.11 9.11
CA GLN A 388 32.44 8.16 9.50
C GLN A 388 31.63 7.84 10.77
N SER A 389 31.77 6.64 11.34
CA SER A 389 31.00 6.20 12.50
C SER A 389 31.57 6.74 13.82
N GLU A 390 30.71 7.39 14.61
CA GLU A 390 31.05 7.91 15.95
C GLU A 390 31.35 6.78 16.97
N ASN A 391 30.83 5.57 16.74
CA ASN A 391 31.00 4.45 17.67
C ASN A 391 32.31 3.69 17.40
N LEU A 392 33.39 4.18 18.03
CA LEU A 392 34.74 3.61 17.93
C LEU A 392 34.83 2.12 18.27
N ALA A 393 34.04 1.63 19.23
CA ALA A 393 34.07 0.23 19.65
C ALA A 393 33.45 -0.71 18.59
N THR A 394 32.35 -0.30 17.97
CA THR A 394 31.73 -1.04 16.86
C THR A 394 32.59 -0.98 15.59
N ARG A 395 33.18 0.20 15.30
CA ARG A 395 34.19 0.39 14.24
C ARG A 395 35.35 -0.59 14.41
N ALA A 396 36.01 -0.60 15.57
CA ALA A 396 37.16 -1.47 15.82
C ALA A 396 36.80 -2.95 15.59
N LYS A 397 35.70 -3.44 16.17
CA LYS A 397 35.24 -4.83 15.99
C LYS A 397 35.00 -5.20 14.52
N ALA A 398 34.30 -4.36 13.76
CA ALA A 398 34.01 -4.61 12.35
C ALA A 398 35.31 -4.66 11.52
N ILE A 399 36.20 -3.70 11.74
CA ILE A 399 37.47 -3.58 11.03
C ILE A 399 38.44 -4.72 11.39
N HIS A 400 38.56 -5.09 12.66
CA HIS A 400 39.32 -6.26 13.13
C HIS A 400 38.85 -7.55 12.47
N HIS A 401 37.54 -7.71 12.34
CA HIS A 401 36.93 -8.89 11.74
C HIS A 401 37.20 -8.99 10.24
N ILE A 402 37.07 -7.89 9.51
CA ILE A 402 37.45 -7.81 8.09
C ILE A 402 38.97 -8.00 7.91
N GLY A 403 39.80 -7.53 8.85
CA GLY A 403 41.24 -7.81 8.88
C GLY A 403 41.54 -9.29 9.10
N PHE A 404 40.81 -9.97 9.98
CA PHE A 404 40.92 -11.41 10.19
C PHE A 404 40.46 -12.23 8.97
N MET A 405 39.45 -11.76 8.23
CA MET A 405 39.00 -12.40 6.99
C MET A 405 40.11 -12.47 5.94
N LEU A 406 41.04 -11.49 5.86
CA LEU A 406 42.15 -11.51 4.91
C LEU A 406 43.06 -12.76 5.06
N GLY A 407 43.25 -13.23 6.30
CA GLY A 407 44.06 -14.42 6.62
C GLY A 407 43.35 -15.75 6.40
N ARG A 408 42.06 -15.76 6.02
CA ARG A 408 41.29 -17.00 5.80
C ARG A 408 41.68 -17.68 4.49
N HIS A 409 41.81 -19.01 4.50
CA HIS A 409 42.17 -19.78 3.30
C HIS A 409 40.99 -19.93 2.33
N GLU A 410 39.78 -19.81 2.86
CA GLU A 410 38.47 -19.97 2.21
C GLU A 410 38.10 -18.84 1.24
N LEU A 411 38.71 -17.66 1.39
CA LEU A 411 38.47 -16.53 0.49
C LEU A 411 39.29 -16.66 -0.80
N ASP A 412 38.65 -16.36 -1.93
CA ASP A 412 39.30 -16.26 -3.23
C ASP A 412 40.37 -15.15 -3.26
N GLY A 413 41.37 -15.33 -4.13
CA GLY A 413 42.48 -14.38 -4.31
C GLY A 413 42.01 -12.97 -4.70
N THR A 414 40.95 -12.84 -5.52
CA THR A 414 40.41 -11.54 -5.92
C THR A 414 39.81 -10.77 -4.74
N VAL A 415 39.14 -11.47 -3.81
CA VAL A 415 38.56 -10.88 -2.60
C VAL A 415 39.65 -10.45 -1.64
N LYS A 416 40.70 -11.27 -1.45
CA LYS A 416 41.85 -10.92 -0.61
C LYS A 416 42.59 -9.70 -1.13
N GLU A 417 42.84 -9.63 -2.44
CA GLU A 417 43.45 -8.47 -3.10
C GLU A 417 42.61 -7.20 -2.94
N ALA A 418 41.28 -7.31 -3.05
CA ALA A 418 40.36 -6.20 -2.84
C ALA A 418 40.35 -5.72 -1.37
N LEU A 419 40.32 -6.65 -0.40
CA LEU A 419 40.43 -6.38 1.03
C LEU A 419 41.75 -5.65 1.36
N PHE A 420 42.88 -6.21 0.90
CA PHE A 420 44.20 -5.63 1.10
C PHE A 420 44.30 -4.23 0.49
N THR A 421 43.82 -4.04 -0.73
CA THR A 421 43.82 -2.74 -1.41
C THR A 421 42.94 -1.71 -0.68
N ALA A 422 41.79 -2.11 -0.13
CA ALA A 422 40.94 -1.22 0.66
C ALA A 422 41.63 -0.78 1.96
N PHE A 423 42.27 -1.70 2.69
CA PHE A 423 43.09 -1.34 3.86
C PHE A 423 44.21 -0.35 3.53
N LEU A 424 44.88 -0.49 2.38
CA LEU A 424 45.91 0.47 1.92
C LEU A 424 45.34 1.87 1.65
N ASN A 425 44.06 1.97 1.25
CA ASN A 425 43.38 3.24 1.02
C ASN A 425 42.88 3.91 2.31
N HIS A 426 42.73 3.14 3.40
CA HIS A 426 42.22 3.61 4.69
C HIS A 426 43.22 3.36 5.85
N PRO A 427 44.37 4.07 5.87
CA PRO A 427 45.40 3.87 6.90
C PRO A 427 44.97 4.23 8.32
N ASP A 428 43.87 4.99 8.49
CA ASP A 428 43.30 5.37 9.80
C ASP A 428 42.66 4.17 10.56
N PHE A 429 42.70 2.98 9.97
CA PHE A 429 42.29 1.70 10.57
C PHE A 429 43.48 0.83 11.02
N PHE A 430 44.72 1.27 10.87
CA PHE A 430 45.88 0.47 11.27
C PHE A 430 46.08 0.45 12.78
N ASP A 431 45.99 -0.75 13.35
CA ASP A 431 46.34 -1.06 14.74
C ASP A 431 47.18 -2.35 14.82
N GLU A 432 47.44 -2.85 16.02
CA GLU A 432 48.27 -4.04 16.26
C GLU A 432 47.73 -5.32 15.60
N GLN A 433 46.40 -5.46 15.47
CA GLN A 433 45.77 -6.64 14.90
C GLN A 433 45.67 -6.54 13.37
N VAL A 434 45.24 -5.38 12.86
CA VAL A 434 45.14 -5.14 11.41
C VAL A 434 46.53 -5.15 10.78
N SER A 435 47.53 -4.48 11.37
CA SER A 435 48.90 -4.45 10.84
C SER A 435 49.54 -5.84 10.78
N TYR A 436 49.26 -6.68 11.80
CA TYR A 436 49.69 -8.07 11.83
C TYR A 436 49.09 -8.90 10.68
N GLN A 437 47.77 -8.83 10.46
CA GLN A 437 47.10 -9.57 9.39
C GLN A 437 47.56 -9.12 7.98
N LEU A 438 47.78 -7.82 7.79
CA LEU A 438 48.32 -7.29 6.53
C LEU A 438 49.76 -7.78 6.25
N PHE A 439 50.57 -7.99 7.29
CA PHE A 439 51.92 -8.55 7.16
C PHE A 439 51.94 -10.04 6.87
N LEU A 440 50.98 -10.81 7.42
CA LEU A 440 50.81 -12.22 7.06
C LEU A 440 50.38 -12.40 5.59
N PHE A 441 49.68 -11.43 5.01
CA PHE A 441 49.25 -11.48 3.61
C PHE A 441 50.38 -11.07 2.64
N ASP A 442 50.88 -9.83 2.70
CA ASP A 442 52.04 -9.39 1.90
C ASP A 442 52.74 -8.19 2.56
N ALA A 443 53.66 -8.49 3.48
CA ALA A 443 54.51 -7.49 4.13
C ALA A 443 55.32 -6.64 3.15
N LYS A 444 55.84 -7.21 2.05
CA LYS A 444 56.71 -6.48 1.10
C LYS A 444 55.93 -5.39 0.36
N ARG A 445 54.70 -5.69 -0.06
CA ARG A 445 53.86 -4.77 -0.84
C ARG A 445 53.26 -3.66 0.00
N ILE A 446 52.83 -3.92 1.24
CA ILE A 446 52.33 -2.86 2.12
C ILE A 446 53.45 -1.89 2.54
N ILE A 447 54.63 -2.41 2.88
CA ILE A 447 55.79 -1.59 3.19
C ILE A 447 56.16 -0.73 1.98
N ARG A 448 56.24 -1.31 0.77
CA ARG A 448 56.52 -0.57 -0.47
C ARG A 448 55.44 0.45 -0.82
N TYR A 449 54.16 0.19 -0.55
CA TYR A 449 53.07 1.13 -0.87
C TYR A 449 53.25 2.49 -0.19
N PHE A 450 53.64 2.52 1.09
CA PHE A 450 53.95 3.75 1.81
C PHE A 450 55.41 4.18 1.61
N GLY A 451 56.36 3.25 1.71
CA GLY A 451 57.79 3.52 1.61
C GLY A 451 58.22 4.13 0.28
N LEU A 452 57.66 3.67 -0.85
CA LEU A 452 57.97 4.21 -2.19
C LEU A 452 57.33 5.57 -2.47
N ARG A 453 56.31 5.98 -1.70
CA ARG A 453 55.72 7.33 -1.80
C ARG A 453 56.61 8.41 -1.19
N GLY A 454 57.45 8.03 -0.21
CA GLY A 454 58.40 8.93 0.45
C GLY A 454 57.74 10.04 1.28
N GLY A 455 58.56 10.89 1.88
CA GLY A 455 58.11 12.02 2.69
C GLY A 455 57.77 11.65 4.15
N LYS A 456 57.80 12.67 5.01
CA LYS A 456 57.78 12.54 6.49
C LYS A 456 56.61 11.71 7.03
N GLU A 457 55.41 11.96 6.52
CA GLU A 457 54.20 11.26 6.93
C GLU A 457 54.23 9.77 6.57
N ASN A 458 54.71 9.43 5.37
CA ASN A 458 54.77 8.04 4.93
C ASN A 458 55.92 7.28 5.62
N TYR A 459 57.04 7.93 5.93
CA TYR A 459 58.07 7.33 6.79
C TYR A 459 57.52 7.03 8.20
N GLN A 460 56.78 7.96 8.79
CA GLN A 460 56.13 7.74 10.09
C GLN A 460 55.14 6.58 10.02
N ARG A 461 54.27 6.53 9.00
CA ARG A 461 53.36 5.39 8.76
C ARG A 461 54.10 4.05 8.64
N VAL A 462 55.22 3.97 7.91
CA VAL A 462 56.01 2.72 7.82
C VAL A 462 56.59 2.33 9.18
N ILE A 463 57.09 3.29 9.97
CA ILE A 463 57.60 3.05 11.33
C ILE A 463 56.47 2.51 12.23
N ASP A 464 55.34 3.19 12.27
CA ASP A 464 54.20 2.83 13.12
C ASP A 464 53.69 1.44 12.76
N LEU A 465 53.46 1.17 11.47
CA LEU A 465 52.93 -0.09 10.96
C LEU A 465 53.89 -1.26 11.23
N CYS A 466 55.20 -1.09 10.98
CA CYS A 466 56.19 -2.12 11.32
C CYS A 466 56.29 -2.34 12.84
N THR A 467 56.20 -1.28 13.64
CA THR A 467 56.24 -1.36 15.12
C THR A 467 55.01 -2.08 15.67
N LEU A 468 53.82 -1.82 15.12
CA LEU A 468 52.57 -2.46 15.50
C LEU A 468 52.56 -3.94 15.11
N ALA A 469 52.98 -4.28 13.89
CA ALA A 469 53.04 -5.67 13.43
C ALA A 469 54.05 -6.52 14.23
N LEU A 470 55.24 -5.97 14.53
CA LEU A 470 56.30 -6.68 15.27
C LEU A 470 55.90 -7.12 16.69
N LYS A 471 54.89 -6.49 17.32
CA LYS A 471 54.38 -6.92 18.64
C LYS A 471 53.71 -8.29 18.63
N ASN A 472 53.10 -8.68 17.50
CA ASN A 472 52.25 -9.87 17.39
C ASN A 472 52.87 -10.99 16.52
N LEU A 473 54.00 -10.73 15.85
CA LEU A 473 54.69 -11.72 15.02
C LEU A 473 55.46 -12.75 15.86
N ASN A 474 55.13 -14.04 15.71
CA ASN A 474 55.83 -15.12 16.39
C ASN A 474 57.19 -15.42 15.72
N SER A 475 58.26 -15.38 16.52
CA SER A 475 59.66 -15.61 16.13
C SER A 475 59.98 -17.01 15.59
N GLU A 476 59.14 -18.01 15.83
CA GLU A 476 59.34 -19.39 15.32
C GLU A 476 58.73 -19.59 13.93
N LYS A 477 57.65 -18.88 13.60
CA LYS A 477 56.90 -19.09 12.35
C LYS A 477 57.14 -18.01 11.29
N ASN A 478 57.48 -16.78 11.70
CA ASN A 478 57.43 -15.61 10.83
C ASN A 478 58.80 -14.93 10.64
N GLN A 479 59.90 -15.69 10.72
CA GLN A 479 61.28 -15.14 10.72
C GLN A 479 61.58 -14.23 9.52
N GLU A 480 61.21 -14.64 8.31
CA GLU A 480 61.42 -13.81 7.11
C GLU A 480 60.66 -12.48 7.17
N ILE A 481 59.40 -12.51 7.63
CA ILE A 481 58.55 -11.32 7.76
C ILE A 481 59.15 -10.38 8.82
N ILE A 482 59.65 -10.92 9.94
CA ILE A 482 60.31 -10.15 11.01
C ILE A 482 61.58 -9.47 10.48
N LEU A 483 62.41 -10.16 9.69
CA LEU A 483 63.62 -9.58 9.09
C LEU A 483 63.29 -8.44 8.10
N ILE A 484 62.27 -8.63 7.25
CA ILE A 484 61.76 -7.58 6.33
C ILE A 484 61.25 -6.38 7.12
N ALA A 485 60.45 -6.62 8.17
CA ALA A 485 59.89 -5.58 9.03
C ALA A 485 60.97 -4.76 9.76
N GLN A 486 61.96 -5.44 10.37
CA GLN A 486 63.08 -4.78 11.07
C GLN A 486 63.95 -3.96 10.11
N LYS A 487 64.21 -4.48 8.90
CA LYS A 487 64.96 -3.75 7.87
C LYS A 487 64.19 -2.50 7.40
N ALA A 488 62.91 -2.64 7.06
CA ALA A 488 62.07 -1.51 6.66
C ALA A 488 61.90 -0.46 7.76
N LEU A 489 61.75 -0.88 9.02
CA LEU A 489 61.66 0.00 10.19
C LEU A 489 62.94 0.81 10.39
N SER A 490 64.12 0.19 10.29
CA SER A 490 65.39 0.91 10.41
C SER A 490 65.60 1.86 9.22
N GLU A 491 65.34 1.44 7.98
CA GLU A 491 65.37 2.30 6.79
C GLU A 491 64.46 3.54 6.97
N ALA A 492 63.21 3.36 7.40
CA ALA A 492 62.26 4.45 7.61
C ALA A 492 62.67 5.39 8.76
N GLN A 493 63.21 4.86 9.87
CA GLN A 493 63.74 5.67 10.97
C GLN A 493 64.94 6.52 10.55
N HIS A 494 65.85 5.97 9.74
CA HIS A 494 67.00 6.71 9.21
C HIS A 494 66.56 7.82 8.25
N GLU A 495 65.69 7.52 7.28
CA GLU A 495 65.15 8.54 6.35
C GLU A 495 64.28 9.60 7.06
N LEU A 496 63.52 9.25 8.10
CA LEU A 496 62.78 10.24 8.90
C LEU A 496 63.72 11.18 9.67
N ARG A 497 64.84 10.67 10.21
CA ARG A 497 65.88 11.51 10.84
C ARG A 497 66.49 12.45 9.80
N PHE A 498 66.85 11.95 8.61
CA PHE A 498 67.34 12.77 7.52
C PHE A 498 66.32 13.84 7.08
N ALA A 499 65.04 13.51 6.97
CA ALA A 499 64.00 14.49 6.60
C ALA A 499 63.82 15.60 7.66
N LYS A 500 64.11 15.33 8.94
CA LYS A 500 64.09 16.33 10.02
C LYS A 500 65.31 17.26 10.01
N GLU A 501 66.42 16.88 9.37
CA GLU A 501 67.61 17.73 9.24
C GLU A 501 67.38 18.85 8.20
N GLN A 502 67.42 20.09 8.68
CA GLN A 502 67.25 21.33 7.90
C GLN A 502 68.47 22.26 8.12
N GLY A 503 68.88 22.99 7.07
CA GLY A 503 69.99 23.95 7.13
C GLY A 503 70.81 23.99 5.85
N PHE A 504 71.69 24.98 5.69
CA PHE A 504 72.44 25.20 4.44
C PHE A 504 73.27 23.99 4.00
N PHE A 505 73.93 23.29 4.94
CA PHE A 505 74.72 22.08 4.67
C PHE A 505 73.93 20.77 4.75
N SER A 506 72.61 20.80 4.99
CA SER A 506 71.84 19.58 5.25
C SER A 506 71.88 18.59 4.08
N GLY A 507 71.92 19.06 2.83
CA GLY A 507 72.04 18.19 1.66
C GLY A 507 73.32 17.36 1.66
N LEU A 508 74.47 17.98 1.98
CA LEU A 508 75.76 17.31 2.07
C LEU A 508 75.81 16.36 3.28
N ILE A 509 75.28 16.78 4.43
CA ILE A 509 75.25 15.96 5.65
C ILE A 509 74.37 14.72 5.46
N LYS A 510 73.18 14.85 4.87
CA LYS A 510 72.31 13.72 4.50
C LYS A 510 73.01 12.77 3.53
N TRP A 511 73.73 13.30 2.53
CA TRP A 511 74.47 12.50 1.56
C TRP A 511 75.59 11.67 2.23
N ILE A 512 76.44 12.28 3.07
CA ILE A 512 77.48 11.58 3.83
C ILE A 512 76.87 10.47 4.70
N LYS A 513 75.81 10.78 5.46
CA LYS A 513 75.16 9.82 6.36
C LYS A 513 74.53 8.65 5.59
N ARG A 514 73.93 8.87 4.40
CA ARG A 514 73.40 7.79 3.55
C ARG A 514 74.50 6.88 3.01
N CYS A 515 75.66 7.42 2.61
CA CYS A 515 76.80 6.60 2.20
C CYS A 515 77.34 5.72 3.35
N TRP A 516 77.30 6.21 4.59
CA TRP A 516 77.65 5.41 5.78
C TRP A 516 76.61 4.33 6.13
N ILE A 517 75.31 4.61 6.03
CA ILE A 517 74.28 3.66 6.48
C ILE A 517 73.95 2.60 5.42
N TYR A 518 73.82 2.98 4.15
CA TYR A 518 73.40 2.05 3.09
C TYR A 518 74.56 1.50 2.25
N GLY A 519 75.75 2.08 2.38
CA GLY A 519 76.90 1.77 1.55
C GLY A 519 76.94 2.56 0.23
N TRP A 520 77.84 2.18 -0.66
CA TRP A 520 78.28 2.96 -1.81
C TRP A 520 78.16 2.13 -3.10
N THR A 521 77.65 2.72 -4.18
CA THR A 521 77.65 2.13 -5.53
C THR A 521 78.50 2.98 -6.48
N GLY A 522 79.59 2.39 -7.00
CA GLY A 522 80.49 3.04 -7.95
C GLY A 522 81.11 4.34 -7.43
N PHE A 523 81.28 5.33 -8.33
CA PHE A 523 81.78 6.66 -7.97
C PHE A 523 80.73 7.43 -7.14
N PHE A 524 80.89 7.39 -5.81
CA PHE A 524 80.31 8.35 -4.86
C PHE A 524 78.78 8.52 -4.93
N LYS A 525 78.02 7.42 -5.08
CA LYS A 525 76.56 7.43 -4.86
C LYS A 525 76.20 6.49 -3.70
N PRO A 526 75.33 6.91 -2.76
CA PRO A 526 74.82 6.01 -1.74
C PRO A 526 73.91 4.96 -2.39
N ASN A 527 73.91 3.75 -1.83
CA ASN A 527 72.94 2.74 -2.21
C ASN A 527 71.53 3.20 -1.86
N SER A 528 70.55 2.83 -2.68
CA SER A 528 69.14 3.04 -2.38
C SER A 528 68.68 2.06 -1.29
N PRO A 529 67.98 2.51 -0.23
CA PRO A 529 67.24 1.61 0.65
C PRO A 529 66.26 0.71 -0.14
N ASP A 530 66.04 -0.53 0.35
CA ASP A 530 65.30 -1.56 -0.39
C ASP A 530 63.77 -1.41 -0.32
N TYR A 531 63.29 -0.69 0.70
CA TYR A 531 61.87 -0.62 1.06
C TYR A 531 61.32 0.81 1.12
N VAL A 532 62.18 1.82 1.26
CA VAL A 532 61.81 3.23 1.46
C VAL A 532 62.51 4.10 0.42
N VAL A 533 61.81 5.04 -0.21
CA VAL A 533 62.42 6.00 -1.17
C VAL A 533 63.02 7.19 -0.40
N PRO A 534 64.30 7.55 -0.63
CA PRO A 534 64.91 8.70 0.01
C PRO A 534 64.26 10.04 -0.37
N GLU A 535 64.20 10.99 0.56
CA GLU A 535 63.56 12.31 0.38
C GLU A 535 64.02 13.07 -0.89
N SER A 536 65.27 12.86 -1.33
CA SER A 536 65.87 13.48 -2.52
C SER A 536 65.46 12.85 -3.86
N LEU A 537 64.82 11.67 -3.83
CA LEU A 537 64.26 10.96 -5.00
C LEU A 537 62.73 10.90 -4.96
N GLY A 538 62.12 11.34 -3.86
CA GLY A 538 60.67 11.49 -3.77
C GLY A 538 60.17 12.33 -4.93
N LEU A 539 59.25 11.76 -5.73
CA LEU A 539 58.52 12.48 -6.76
C LEU A 539 57.89 13.71 -6.10
N ARG A 540 58.49 14.88 -6.33
CA ARG A 540 58.02 16.19 -5.86
C ARG A 540 56.51 16.20 -6.03
N GLU A 541 55.77 16.26 -4.93
CA GLU A 541 54.32 16.15 -4.97
C GLU A 541 53.81 17.14 -6.02
N LYS A 542 53.34 16.61 -7.16
CA LYS A 542 52.38 17.38 -7.96
C LYS A 542 51.28 17.65 -6.96
N ASN A 543 51.03 18.92 -6.67
CA ASN A 543 49.94 19.40 -5.82
C ASN A 543 48.60 18.93 -6.40
N LYS A 544 48.31 17.64 -6.26
CA LYS A 544 46.97 17.13 -6.08
C LYS A 544 46.53 17.84 -4.81
N LYS A 545 45.76 18.91 -5.01
CA LYS A 545 44.82 19.43 -4.01
C LYS A 545 44.25 18.24 -3.24
N PRO A 546 44.09 18.31 -1.90
CA PRO A 546 43.55 17.20 -1.11
C PRO A 546 42.36 16.63 -1.86
N SER A 547 42.44 15.33 -2.18
CA SER A 547 41.75 14.83 -3.36
C SER A 547 40.24 14.87 -3.15
N ASN A 548 39.63 15.95 -3.65
CA ASN A 548 38.23 16.03 -4.05
C ASN A 548 37.99 15.12 -5.28
N TRP A 549 38.40 13.85 -5.13
CA TRP A 549 37.88 12.68 -5.81
C TRP A 549 36.54 12.23 -5.20
N VAL A 550 35.95 13.08 -4.34
CA VAL A 550 34.49 13.35 -4.36
C VAL A 550 34.09 14.24 -5.55
N LYS A 551 34.83 14.21 -6.67
CA LYS A 551 34.17 14.29 -7.97
C LYS A 551 33.38 12.99 -8.09
N LYS A 552 32.08 13.12 -7.78
CA LYS A 552 31.00 12.18 -8.10
C LYS A 552 31.36 11.32 -9.32
N SER A 553 32.02 10.18 -9.10
CA SER A 553 31.84 8.99 -9.93
C SER A 553 30.49 8.41 -9.54
N ILE A 554 29.44 9.18 -9.85
CA ILE A 554 28.15 8.60 -10.22
C ILE A 554 28.52 7.74 -11.43
N SER A 555 28.75 6.46 -11.13
CA SER A 555 28.64 5.39 -12.10
C SER A 555 27.40 5.71 -12.93
N THR A 556 27.55 5.73 -14.26
CA THR A 556 26.46 5.93 -15.23
C THR A 556 25.55 4.70 -15.25
N ARG A 557 24.93 4.46 -14.10
CA ARG A 557 23.61 3.87 -13.97
C ARG A 557 22.67 5.02 -13.68
N GLU A 558 21.51 4.95 -14.32
CA GLU A 558 20.38 5.84 -14.06
C GLU A 558 20.17 5.93 -12.54
N THR A 559 20.44 7.11 -11.98
CA THR A 559 19.83 7.45 -10.70
C THR A 559 18.34 7.45 -10.97
N GLU A 560 17.57 6.60 -10.29
CA GLU A 560 16.11 6.70 -10.26
C GLU A 560 15.77 8.16 -9.94
N LYS A 561 15.30 8.89 -10.95
CA LYS A 561 14.97 10.30 -10.83
C LYS A 561 13.62 10.36 -10.13
N ASP A 562 13.53 11.15 -9.07
CA ASP A 562 12.26 11.28 -8.35
C ASP A 562 11.21 11.87 -9.30
N LEU A 563 9.95 11.40 -9.19
CA LEU A 563 8.87 11.80 -10.09
C LEU A 563 8.67 13.33 -10.13
N PRO A 564 8.73 14.08 -9.00
CA PRO A 564 8.67 15.54 -9.03
C PRO A 564 9.83 16.18 -9.79
N ASP A 565 11.04 15.64 -9.69
CA ASP A 565 12.24 16.17 -10.39
C ASP A 565 12.12 15.94 -11.90
N LEU A 566 11.66 14.77 -12.33
CA LEU A 566 11.31 14.49 -13.72
C LEU A 566 10.28 15.50 -14.24
N LEU A 567 9.13 15.63 -13.57
CA LEU A 567 8.03 16.51 -14.01
C LEU A 567 8.41 18.00 -14.02
N ASN A 568 9.37 18.42 -13.19
CA ASN A 568 9.91 19.78 -13.23
C ASN A 568 10.97 19.99 -14.34
N ALA A 569 11.62 18.92 -14.80
CA ALA A 569 12.67 18.96 -15.83
C ALA A 569 12.15 18.71 -17.26
N VAL A 570 10.91 18.22 -17.42
CA VAL A 570 10.28 18.02 -18.74
C VAL A 570 10.22 19.36 -19.48
N SER A 571 10.81 19.38 -20.68
CA SER A 571 10.79 20.49 -21.62
C SER A 571 10.38 20.00 -23.00
N LEU A 572 9.77 20.89 -23.80
CA LEU A 572 9.38 20.58 -25.17
C LEU A 572 10.63 20.43 -26.07
N PRO A 573 10.64 19.53 -27.07
CA PRO A 573 9.56 18.61 -27.44
C PRO A 573 9.45 17.40 -26.50
N LEU A 574 8.23 16.89 -26.32
CA LEU A 574 7.96 15.70 -25.52
C LEU A 574 8.34 14.43 -26.29
N THR A 575 9.01 13.49 -25.62
CA THR A 575 9.47 12.22 -26.21
C THR A 575 8.92 11.00 -25.47
N GLN A 576 8.87 9.85 -26.15
CA GLN A 576 8.45 8.57 -25.56
C GLN A 576 9.33 8.20 -24.35
N GLU A 577 10.65 8.36 -24.47
CA GLU A 577 11.63 8.08 -23.40
C GLU A 577 11.33 8.86 -22.11
N GLN A 578 10.91 10.13 -22.20
CA GLN A 578 10.50 10.91 -21.03
C GLN A 578 9.27 10.31 -20.34
N PHE A 579 8.29 9.78 -21.10
CA PHE A 579 7.11 9.14 -20.54
C PHE A 579 7.42 7.74 -19.98
N GLU A 580 8.35 6.98 -20.57
CA GLU A 580 8.84 5.72 -19.99
C GLU A 580 9.56 5.94 -18.66
N ASP A 581 10.42 6.97 -18.56
CA ASP A 581 11.04 7.39 -17.29
C ASP A 581 9.98 7.81 -16.25
N ILE A 582 8.94 8.55 -16.66
CA ILE A 582 7.83 8.95 -15.80
C ILE A 582 7.02 7.75 -15.29
N ILE A 583 6.76 6.73 -16.13
CA ILE A 583 6.04 5.52 -15.71
C ILE A 583 6.85 4.75 -14.65
N LYS A 584 8.14 4.50 -14.90
CA LYS A 584 9.03 3.84 -13.93
C LYS A 584 9.08 4.59 -12.60
N ALA A 585 9.17 5.93 -12.64
CA ALA A 585 9.17 6.76 -11.44
C ALA A 585 7.80 6.77 -10.72
N LEU A 586 6.68 6.71 -11.46
CA LEU A 586 5.33 6.67 -10.91
C LEU A 586 5.03 5.37 -10.16
N ASP A 587 5.53 4.23 -10.65
CA ASP A 587 5.41 2.93 -9.96
C ASP A 587 6.09 2.99 -8.58
N SER A 588 7.34 3.47 -8.53
CA SER A 588 8.09 3.65 -7.28
C SER A 588 7.46 4.71 -6.36
N TYR A 589 6.94 5.80 -6.93
CA TYR A 589 6.27 6.87 -6.19
C TYR A 589 4.95 6.41 -5.55
N SER A 590 4.19 5.56 -6.25
CA SER A 590 2.88 5.08 -5.77
C SER A 590 2.98 4.06 -4.64
N LEU A 591 4.16 3.48 -4.39
CA LEU A 591 4.45 2.60 -3.25
C LEU A 591 4.81 3.36 -1.96
N GLN A 592 4.97 4.69 -2.00
CA GLN A 592 5.38 5.49 -0.84
C GLN A 592 4.20 5.77 0.11
N ALA A 593 4.41 5.56 1.42
CA ALA A 593 3.35 5.68 2.42
C ALA A 593 2.72 7.07 2.57
N MET A 594 3.51 8.14 2.43
CA MET A 594 3.05 9.53 2.39
C MET A 594 3.98 10.36 1.51
N PRO A 595 3.73 10.46 0.20
CA PRO A 595 4.51 11.30 -0.71
C PRO A 595 4.35 12.77 -0.32
N LYS A 596 5.44 13.54 -0.41
CA LYS A 596 5.34 15.00 -0.24
C LYS A 596 4.64 15.61 -1.44
N ASP A 597 3.77 16.57 -1.17
CA ASP A 597 3.03 17.34 -2.18
C ASP A 597 2.23 16.47 -3.19
N GLU A 598 1.71 15.30 -2.74
CA GLU A 598 1.09 14.25 -3.58
C GLU A 598 0.10 14.82 -4.62
N LEU A 599 -0.86 15.64 -4.16
CA LEU A 599 -1.86 16.28 -5.01
C LEU A 599 -1.22 17.09 -6.15
N SER A 600 -0.17 17.85 -5.87
CA SER A 600 0.46 18.73 -6.86
C SER A 600 1.25 17.95 -7.92
N THR A 601 1.95 16.89 -7.50
CA THR A 601 2.71 16.00 -8.39
C THR A 601 1.76 15.26 -9.33
N ARG A 602 0.68 14.69 -8.79
CA ARG A 602 -0.35 13.99 -9.59
C ARG A 602 -1.10 14.92 -10.53
N GLN A 603 -1.38 16.16 -10.11
CA GLN A 603 -2.01 17.17 -10.98
C GLN A 603 -1.07 17.64 -12.10
N LYS A 604 0.24 17.81 -11.84
CA LYS A 604 1.24 18.09 -12.90
C LYS A 604 1.29 16.95 -13.93
N LEU A 605 1.33 15.70 -13.47
CA LEU A 605 1.33 14.52 -14.33
C LEU A 605 0.07 14.44 -15.19
N HIS A 606 -1.11 14.67 -14.61
CA HIS A 606 -2.36 14.70 -15.37
C HIS A 606 -2.37 15.82 -16.44
N ARG A 607 -1.94 17.05 -16.09
CA ARG A 607 -1.83 18.15 -17.06
C ARG A 607 -0.88 17.84 -18.21
N LEU A 608 0.22 17.14 -17.95
CA LEU A 608 1.17 16.70 -18.99
C LEU A 608 0.54 15.66 -19.92
N TYR A 609 -0.20 14.70 -19.38
CA TYR A 609 -0.94 13.70 -20.16
C TYR A 609 -2.03 14.34 -21.02
N HIS A 610 -2.89 15.17 -20.41
CA HIS A 610 -3.97 15.91 -21.08
C HIS A 610 -3.44 16.85 -22.18
N TYR A 611 -2.28 17.49 -21.97
CA TYR A 611 -1.61 18.30 -23.00
C TYR A 611 -1.32 17.47 -24.27
N VAL A 612 -0.80 16.25 -24.14
CA VAL A 612 -0.54 15.38 -25.31
C VAL A 612 -1.83 14.84 -25.91
N MET A 613 -2.81 14.49 -25.08
CA MET A 613 -4.12 14.02 -25.54
C MET A 613 -4.88 15.09 -26.34
N ASN A 614 -4.76 16.37 -25.99
CA ASN A 614 -5.36 17.47 -26.76
C ASN A 614 -4.56 17.87 -28.00
N ARG A 615 -3.28 17.50 -28.12
CA ARG A 615 -2.39 17.88 -29.23
C ARG A 615 -1.92 16.69 -30.07
N LYS A 616 -2.87 15.81 -30.40
CA LYS A 616 -2.69 14.58 -31.19
C LYS A 616 -1.94 14.82 -32.51
N GLU A 617 -2.17 15.98 -33.12
CA GLU A 617 -1.58 16.42 -34.40
C GLU A 617 -0.10 16.84 -34.29
N GLU A 618 0.38 17.28 -33.11
CA GLU A 618 1.79 17.72 -32.94
C GLU A 618 2.76 16.54 -32.85
N ASN A 619 2.32 15.39 -32.33
CA ASN A 619 3.14 14.17 -32.21
C ASN A 619 2.28 12.91 -32.23
N GLU A 620 1.82 12.52 -33.42
CA GLU A 620 0.93 11.37 -33.60
C GLU A 620 1.55 10.05 -33.10
N GLY A 621 2.88 9.89 -33.25
CA GLY A 621 3.60 8.70 -32.78
C GLY A 621 3.53 8.53 -31.26
N LEU A 622 3.77 9.62 -30.52
CA LEU A 622 3.64 9.63 -29.06
C LEU A 622 2.19 9.43 -28.61
N TYR A 623 1.22 10.03 -29.30
CA TYR A 623 -0.20 9.84 -29.00
C TYR A 623 -0.63 8.36 -29.13
N ARG A 624 -0.25 7.69 -30.23
CA ARG A 624 -0.53 6.26 -30.44
C ARG A 624 0.08 5.41 -29.31
N TRP A 625 1.37 5.61 -29.02
CA TRP A 625 2.06 4.89 -27.95
C TRP A 625 1.43 5.13 -26.56
N LEU A 626 1.00 6.37 -26.26
CA LEU A 626 0.32 6.68 -24.99
C LEU A 626 -1.06 6.04 -24.89
N LYS A 627 -1.79 5.81 -25.99
CA LYS A 627 -3.05 5.08 -25.97
C LYS A 627 -2.85 3.60 -25.68
N ASP A 628 -1.77 3.00 -26.16
CA ASP A 628 -1.40 1.61 -25.83
C ASP A 628 -0.89 1.47 -24.38
N ASN A 629 -0.32 2.54 -23.80
CA ASN A 629 0.30 2.56 -22.47
C ASN A 629 -0.43 3.46 -21.44
N GLN A 630 -1.75 3.67 -21.60
CA GLN A 630 -2.50 4.65 -20.80
C GLN A 630 -2.74 4.27 -19.32
N ASN A 631 -2.60 2.98 -18.96
CA ASN A 631 -2.99 2.48 -17.62
C ASN A 631 -2.39 3.23 -16.43
N PRO A 632 -1.08 3.57 -16.38
CA PRO A 632 -0.51 4.31 -15.25
C PRO A 632 -1.10 5.72 -15.10
N PHE A 633 -1.48 6.35 -16.21
CA PHE A 633 -2.12 7.68 -16.21
C PHE A 633 -3.58 7.62 -15.76
N ILE A 634 -4.31 6.56 -16.11
CA ILE A 634 -5.67 6.30 -15.60
C ILE A 634 -5.64 6.06 -14.09
N THR A 635 -4.73 5.22 -13.59
CA THR A 635 -4.51 5.03 -12.15
C THR A 635 -4.15 6.36 -11.45
N ASN A 636 -3.34 7.21 -12.10
CA ASN A 636 -3.06 8.54 -11.58
C ASN A 636 -4.28 9.47 -11.58
N GLN A 637 -5.12 9.48 -12.62
CA GLN A 637 -6.38 10.25 -12.67
C GLN A 637 -7.33 9.80 -11.55
N PHE A 638 -7.50 8.49 -11.36
CA PHE A 638 -8.32 7.93 -10.29
C PHE A 638 -7.82 8.37 -8.90
N ARG A 639 -6.52 8.23 -8.64
CA ARG A 639 -5.91 8.65 -7.37
C ARG A 639 -5.93 10.18 -7.17
N LEU A 640 -5.80 10.96 -8.24
CA LEU A 640 -5.97 12.42 -8.19
C LEU A 640 -7.41 12.79 -7.80
N LEU A 641 -8.40 12.09 -8.35
CA LEU A 641 -9.81 12.26 -8.01
C LEU A 641 -10.10 11.91 -6.54
N GLU A 642 -9.50 10.84 -6.00
CA GLU A 642 -9.60 10.52 -4.56
C GLU A 642 -9.14 11.66 -3.66
N LEU A 643 -7.98 12.25 -3.98
CA LEU A 643 -7.40 13.37 -3.24
C LEU A 643 -8.25 14.63 -3.39
N MET A 644 -8.73 14.94 -4.60
CA MET A 644 -9.57 16.12 -4.82
C MET A 644 -10.93 16.02 -4.13
N LEU A 645 -11.58 14.86 -4.12
CA LEU A 645 -12.82 14.63 -3.34
C LEU A 645 -12.63 14.82 -1.82
N LYS A 646 -11.39 14.70 -1.32
CA LYS A 646 -11.04 14.84 0.10
C LYS A 646 -10.58 16.26 0.48
N GLU A 647 -9.89 16.95 -0.42
CA GLU A 647 -9.14 18.17 -0.12
C GLU A 647 -9.67 19.43 -0.84
N ARG A 648 -10.54 19.30 -1.85
CA ARG A 648 -10.96 20.40 -2.73
C ARG A 648 -12.48 20.63 -2.74
N PRO A 649 -12.94 21.86 -3.03
CA PRO A 649 -14.35 22.14 -3.24
C PRO A 649 -14.86 21.44 -4.51
N ARG A 650 -16.16 21.14 -4.55
CA ARG A 650 -16.78 20.34 -5.62
C ARG A 650 -16.56 20.90 -7.04
N GLY A 651 -16.57 22.22 -7.22
CA GLY A 651 -16.32 22.83 -8.54
C GLY A 651 -14.94 22.49 -9.14
N ASP A 652 -13.91 22.29 -8.30
CA ASP A 652 -12.59 21.84 -8.76
C ASP A 652 -12.66 20.38 -9.23
N VAL A 653 -13.46 19.55 -8.55
CA VAL A 653 -13.68 18.12 -8.88
C VAL A 653 -14.45 17.99 -10.19
N ASP A 654 -15.53 18.76 -10.36
CA ASP A 654 -16.35 18.77 -11.57
C ASP A 654 -15.50 19.21 -12.78
N SER A 655 -14.61 20.19 -12.60
CA SER A 655 -13.65 20.62 -13.63
C SER A 655 -12.59 19.56 -13.99
N LEU A 656 -12.15 18.73 -13.04
CA LEU A 656 -11.24 17.61 -13.32
C LEU A 656 -11.97 16.54 -14.14
N LEU A 657 -13.20 16.18 -13.75
CA LEU A 657 -13.96 15.14 -14.42
C LEU A 657 -14.29 15.50 -15.88
N ALA A 658 -14.55 16.79 -16.16
CA ALA A 658 -14.69 17.27 -17.52
C ALA A 658 -13.41 16.99 -18.36
N GLN A 659 -12.23 17.35 -17.84
CA GLN A 659 -10.93 17.10 -18.51
C GLN A 659 -10.63 15.61 -18.70
N VAL A 660 -10.95 14.77 -17.69
CA VAL A 660 -10.72 13.32 -17.80
C VAL A 660 -11.67 12.67 -18.81
N ASN A 661 -12.93 13.11 -18.89
CA ASN A 661 -13.88 12.61 -19.89
C ASN A 661 -13.51 13.03 -21.32
N GLU A 662 -12.81 14.15 -21.51
CA GLU A 662 -12.21 14.53 -22.81
C GLU A 662 -11.03 13.60 -23.19
N ASP A 663 -10.24 13.15 -22.21
CA ASP A 663 -9.10 12.24 -22.42
C ASP A 663 -9.54 10.76 -22.66
N SER A 664 -10.53 10.28 -21.89
CA SER A 664 -10.99 8.88 -21.87
C SER A 664 -12.34 8.66 -21.19
N ASP A 665 -13.11 7.66 -21.64
CA ASP A 665 -14.39 7.26 -21.04
C ASP A 665 -14.27 6.57 -19.66
N HIS A 666 -13.05 6.29 -19.18
CA HIS A 666 -12.80 5.39 -18.04
C HIS A 666 -13.38 5.88 -16.71
N LEU A 667 -13.61 7.17 -16.51
CA LEU A 667 -14.25 7.72 -15.31
C LEU A 667 -15.67 8.29 -15.56
N HIS A 668 -16.25 8.07 -16.75
CA HIS A 668 -17.58 8.61 -17.09
C HIS A 668 -18.67 8.10 -16.14
N TYR A 669 -18.55 6.88 -15.61
CA TYR A 669 -19.49 6.36 -14.60
C TYR A 669 -19.41 7.12 -13.26
N VAL A 670 -18.23 7.63 -12.89
CA VAL A 670 -18.04 8.46 -11.69
C VAL A 670 -18.61 9.86 -11.93
N PHE A 671 -18.44 10.41 -13.14
CA PHE A 671 -19.08 11.66 -13.53
C PHE A 671 -20.61 11.55 -13.42
N ASN A 672 -21.23 10.49 -13.95
CA ASN A 672 -22.68 10.27 -13.87
C ASN A 672 -23.19 10.14 -12.42
N GLU A 673 -22.40 9.55 -11.51
CA GLU A 673 -22.76 9.43 -10.10
C GLU A 673 -22.71 10.79 -9.37
N LEU A 674 -21.87 11.72 -9.85
CA LEU A 674 -21.66 13.05 -9.26
C LEU A 674 -22.51 14.15 -9.92
N ASP A 675 -22.77 14.10 -11.21
CA ASP A 675 -23.63 15.05 -11.94
C ASP A 675 -25.11 14.62 -11.82
N CYS A 676 -25.74 15.08 -10.74
CA CYS A 676 -27.12 14.71 -10.40
C CYS A 676 -28.03 15.93 -10.42
N LEU A 677 -29.22 15.79 -11.02
CA LEU A 677 -30.26 16.81 -11.05
C LEU A 677 -31.07 16.84 -9.73
N LEU A 678 -31.70 17.98 -9.46
CA LEU A 678 -32.65 18.15 -8.34
C LEU A 678 -33.79 17.10 -8.47
N PRO A 679 -34.19 16.42 -7.38
CA PRO A 679 -35.24 15.39 -7.47
C PRO A 679 -36.59 16.00 -7.88
N GLU A 680 -37.17 15.51 -8.98
CA GLU A 680 -38.50 15.92 -9.42
C GLU A 680 -39.58 15.25 -8.56
N LEU A 681 -40.47 16.08 -7.99
CA LEU A 681 -41.70 15.61 -7.37
C LEU A 681 -42.74 15.29 -8.44
N VAL A 682 -43.30 14.08 -8.39
CA VAL A 682 -44.52 13.73 -9.12
C VAL A 682 -45.66 14.53 -8.50
N ILE A 683 -45.92 15.69 -9.08
CA ILE A 683 -47.15 16.44 -8.84
C ILE A 683 -48.29 15.59 -9.37
N LYS A 684 -48.82 14.69 -8.52
CA LYS A 684 -50.22 14.27 -8.66
C LYS A 684 -51.01 15.58 -8.71
N PRO A 685 -51.66 15.92 -9.83
CA PRO A 685 -52.50 17.11 -9.86
C PRO A 685 -53.43 16.97 -8.69
N SER A 686 -53.47 17.96 -7.78
CA SER A 686 -54.49 17.91 -6.74
C SER A 686 -55.80 17.76 -7.49
N THR A 687 -56.53 16.67 -7.25
CA THR A 687 -57.95 16.62 -7.57
C THR A 687 -58.55 17.74 -6.74
N LYS A 688 -58.59 18.95 -7.34
CA LYS A 688 -59.52 19.99 -6.94
C LYS A 688 -60.83 19.23 -6.80
N PRO A 689 -61.55 19.32 -5.67
CA PRO A 689 -62.94 18.92 -5.67
C PRO A 689 -63.56 19.78 -6.77
N LEU A 690 -63.81 19.15 -7.92
CA LEU A 690 -64.50 19.81 -9.00
C LEU A 690 -65.83 20.19 -8.36
N LYS A 691 -66.13 21.49 -8.31
CA LYS A 691 -67.51 21.88 -8.07
C LYS A 691 -68.29 21.28 -9.21
N ASN A 692 -69.01 20.19 -8.92
CA ASN A 692 -69.91 19.51 -9.82
C ASN A 692 -70.75 20.55 -10.60
N PRO A 693 -70.67 20.61 -11.94
CA PRO A 693 -71.78 20.14 -12.74
C PRO A 693 -71.83 18.61 -12.58
N GLN A 694 -72.75 18.04 -11.82
CA GLN A 694 -74.02 17.57 -12.39
C GLN A 694 -73.78 16.95 -13.77
N SER A 695 -73.32 15.70 -13.82
CA SER A 695 -74.16 14.49 -13.75
C SER A 695 -74.93 14.22 -15.04
N SER A 696 -74.34 13.39 -15.90
CA SER A 696 -75.04 12.66 -16.98
C SER A 696 -74.47 11.25 -17.12
N ASP A 697 -73.15 11.14 -17.28
CA ASP A 697 -72.57 9.94 -17.88
C ASP A 697 -72.33 8.79 -16.88
N PHE A 698 -71.96 9.09 -15.62
CA PHE A 698 -71.86 8.04 -14.60
C PHE A 698 -73.24 7.46 -14.24
N VAL A 699 -74.31 8.27 -14.30
CA VAL A 699 -75.69 7.76 -14.11
C VAL A 699 -76.10 6.90 -15.30
N ALA A 700 -75.78 7.29 -16.53
CA ALA A 700 -76.05 6.45 -17.71
C ALA A 700 -75.29 5.10 -17.65
N SER A 701 -73.99 5.10 -17.33
CA SER A 701 -73.20 3.87 -17.23
C SER A 701 -73.59 3.01 -16.02
N ALA A 702 -73.83 3.60 -14.84
CA ALA A 702 -74.27 2.85 -13.66
C ALA A 702 -75.69 2.29 -13.86
N THR A 703 -76.62 3.04 -14.45
CA THR A 703 -77.96 2.53 -14.79
C THR A 703 -77.87 1.42 -15.84
N LYS A 704 -76.94 1.50 -16.81
CA LYS A 704 -76.76 0.42 -17.81
C LYS A 704 -76.23 -0.86 -17.16
N VAL A 705 -75.14 -0.78 -16.38
CA VAL A 705 -74.57 -1.95 -15.68
C VAL A 705 -75.54 -2.51 -14.64
N LEU A 706 -76.25 -1.66 -13.89
CA LEU A 706 -77.32 -2.12 -13.00
C LEU A 706 -78.48 -2.73 -13.79
N SER A 707 -78.84 -2.20 -14.97
CA SER A 707 -79.90 -2.80 -15.80
C SER A 707 -79.51 -4.19 -16.32
N GLU A 708 -78.27 -4.37 -16.77
CA GLU A 708 -77.70 -5.64 -17.21
C GLU A 708 -77.68 -6.66 -16.04
N TYR A 709 -77.19 -6.25 -14.86
CA TYR A 709 -77.25 -7.08 -13.64
C TYR A 709 -78.68 -7.34 -13.14
N THR A 710 -79.66 -6.43 -13.31
CA THR A 710 -81.06 -6.70 -12.96
C THR A 710 -81.75 -7.61 -13.96
N CYS A 711 -81.36 -7.61 -15.24
CA CYS A 711 -81.82 -8.58 -16.23
C CYS A 711 -81.25 -9.97 -15.93
N GLU A 712 -79.95 -10.09 -15.65
CA GLU A 712 -79.35 -11.37 -15.27
C GLU A 712 -79.88 -11.88 -13.92
N ALA A 713 -80.06 -11.00 -12.94
CA ALA A 713 -80.70 -11.35 -11.67
C ALA A 713 -82.19 -11.70 -11.82
N ALA A 714 -82.93 -11.10 -12.77
CA ALA A 714 -84.30 -11.48 -13.06
C ALA A 714 -84.39 -12.85 -13.74
N VAL A 715 -83.46 -13.18 -14.65
CA VAL A 715 -83.36 -14.50 -15.28
C VAL A 715 -82.93 -15.57 -14.25
N TYR A 716 -81.97 -15.26 -13.36
CA TYR A 716 -81.62 -16.13 -12.24
C TYR A 716 -82.75 -16.27 -11.22
N ALA A 717 -83.50 -15.19 -10.93
CA ALA A 717 -84.65 -15.26 -10.04
C ALA A 717 -85.82 -16.06 -10.64
N GLN A 718 -86.11 -15.94 -11.94
CA GLN A 718 -87.14 -16.72 -12.62
C GLN A 718 -86.77 -18.21 -12.73
N SER A 719 -85.51 -18.52 -13.02
CA SER A 719 -85.02 -19.91 -13.03
C SER A 719 -84.95 -20.51 -11.62
N ALA A 720 -84.59 -19.73 -10.59
CA ALA A 720 -84.70 -20.13 -9.20
C ALA A 720 -86.16 -20.29 -8.74
N PHE A 721 -87.09 -19.46 -9.22
CA PHE A 721 -88.53 -19.62 -8.96
C PHE A 721 -89.07 -20.91 -9.59
N HIS A 722 -88.71 -21.23 -10.84
CA HIS A 722 -89.08 -22.49 -11.46
C HIS A 722 -88.45 -23.72 -10.77
N TRP A 723 -87.22 -23.61 -10.26
CA TRP A 723 -86.63 -24.63 -9.41
C TRP A 723 -87.38 -24.79 -8.07
N ALA A 724 -87.77 -23.68 -7.43
CA ALA A 724 -88.54 -23.70 -6.19
C ALA A 724 -89.95 -24.29 -6.40
N GLU A 725 -90.67 -23.92 -7.47
CA GLU A 725 -91.96 -24.49 -7.82
C GLU A 725 -91.86 -26.01 -8.08
N GLY A 726 -90.82 -26.45 -8.81
CA GLY A 726 -90.55 -27.87 -9.02
C GLY A 726 -90.16 -28.64 -7.75
N PHE A 727 -89.51 -27.97 -6.80
CA PHE A 727 -89.13 -28.55 -5.50
C PHE A 727 -90.33 -28.67 -4.57
N PHE A 728 -91.17 -27.64 -4.45
CA PHE A 728 -92.38 -27.66 -3.61
C PHE A 728 -93.50 -28.52 -4.18
N ALA A 729 -93.60 -28.68 -5.51
CA ALA A 729 -94.53 -29.62 -6.15
C ALA A 729 -94.21 -31.10 -5.81
N LYS A 730 -92.96 -31.44 -5.47
CA LYS A 730 -92.56 -32.79 -5.04
C LYS A 730 -92.77 -33.07 -3.54
N ILE A 731 -93.16 -32.08 -2.74
CA ILE A 731 -93.24 -32.19 -1.27
C ILE A 731 -94.69 -32.46 -0.77
N LYS A 732 -95.69 -32.55 -1.65
CA LYS A 732 -97.09 -32.86 -1.29
C LYS A 732 -97.70 -34.00 -2.12
N ASN A 733 -97.37 -35.25 -1.78
CA ASN A 733 -98.32 -36.32 -1.40
C ASN A 733 -97.58 -37.65 -1.12
N PRO A 734 -98.17 -38.62 -0.38
CA PRO A 734 -97.39 -39.36 0.62
C PRO A 734 -97.37 -40.90 0.47
N VAL A 735 -96.53 -41.56 1.31
CA VAL A 735 -96.52 -43.01 1.67
C VAL A 735 -96.03 -43.96 0.55
N LYS A 736 -94.95 -44.75 0.69
CA LYS A 736 -94.82 -45.98 1.52
C LYS A 736 -93.40 -46.63 1.46
N GLU A 737 -93.08 -47.51 2.43
CA GLU A 737 -92.02 -48.55 2.49
C GLU A 737 -90.52 -48.07 2.40
N GLU A 738 -89.67 -48.24 3.44
CA GLU A 738 -88.91 -49.46 3.87
C GLU A 738 -87.78 -49.85 2.86
N GLU A 739 -86.50 -50.10 3.20
CA GLU A 739 -85.75 -50.24 4.49
C GLU A 739 -84.22 -49.87 4.30
N PRO A 740 -83.15 -50.34 5.03
CA PRO A 740 -82.12 -49.45 5.60
C PRO A 740 -80.63 -49.66 5.11
N PHE A 741 -79.64 -49.29 5.96
CA PHE A 741 -78.16 -49.36 5.89
C PHE A 741 -77.41 -48.10 5.39
N GLU A 742 -76.31 -47.64 6.00
CA GLU A 742 -75.72 -47.86 7.35
C GLU A 742 -74.75 -46.69 7.66
N VAL A 743 -74.38 -46.46 8.92
CA VAL A 743 -73.47 -45.36 9.34
C VAL A 743 -72.38 -45.91 10.25
N GLU A 744 -71.11 -45.60 9.95
CA GLU A 744 -70.04 -45.59 10.95
C GLU A 744 -69.45 -44.19 11.13
N HIS A 745 -69.56 -43.67 12.35
CA HIS A 745 -68.83 -42.50 12.85
C HIS A 745 -67.52 -42.96 13.48
N ILE A 746 -66.44 -42.16 13.31
CA ILE A 746 -65.46 -42.00 14.39
C ILE A 746 -65.13 -40.50 14.53
N ASP A 747 -65.46 -39.95 15.70
CA ASP A 747 -64.98 -38.65 16.19
C ASP A 747 -63.64 -38.80 16.94
N SER A 748 -62.98 -37.64 17.10
CA SER A 748 -62.14 -37.22 18.24
C SER A 748 -60.67 -36.91 17.94
N PHE A 749 -60.23 -35.73 18.41
CA PHE A 749 -58.88 -35.48 18.91
C PHE A 749 -58.87 -34.21 19.78
N GLU A 750 -58.71 -34.38 21.10
CA GLU A 750 -58.33 -33.29 22.02
C GLU A 750 -57.09 -33.67 22.85
N LYS A 751 -56.17 -32.71 22.98
CA LYS A 751 -55.26 -32.43 24.10
C LYS A 751 -54.45 -33.59 24.75
N THR A 752 -53.12 -33.47 24.71
CA THR A 752 -52.28 -33.03 25.87
C THR A 752 -50.79 -33.32 25.62
N ILE A 753 -49.88 -32.34 25.85
CA ILE A 753 -48.46 -32.62 26.12
C ILE A 753 -47.87 -31.65 27.16
N SER A 754 -47.36 -32.22 28.25
CA SER A 754 -46.28 -31.71 29.12
C SER A 754 -45.76 -32.87 29.99
N GLY A 755 -44.53 -32.91 30.52
CA GLY A 755 -43.39 -32.00 30.35
C GLY A 755 -42.34 -32.25 31.45
N LYS A 756 -41.03 -32.21 31.11
CA LYS A 756 -39.87 -32.72 31.92
C LYS A 756 -39.81 -34.27 31.95
N GLY A 757 -38.66 -34.96 32.05
CA GLY A 757 -37.25 -34.56 31.87
C GLY A 757 -36.23 -35.37 32.70
N VAL A 758 -35.38 -36.21 32.05
CA VAL A 758 -33.98 -36.60 32.44
C VAL A 758 -33.83 -37.51 33.71
N PRO A 759 -32.78 -38.36 33.97
CA PRO A 759 -31.55 -38.79 33.22
C PRO A 759 -31.31 -40.34 33.13
N THR A 760 -30.08 -40.71 32.68
CA THR A 760 -29.35 -42.01 32.79
C THR A 760 -29.76 -43.14 31.83
N THR A 761 -28.83 -43.95 31.28
CA THR A 761 -27.35 -44.04 31.43
C THR A 761 -26.63 -43.87 30.10
#